data_AF-A0A336JL11-F1
#
_entry.id   AF-A0A336JL11-F1
#
_cell.length_a   1.000
_cell.length_b   1.000
_cell.length_c   1.000
_cell.angle_alpha   90.00
_cell.angle_beta   90.00
_cell.angle_gamma   90.00
#
_symmetry.space_group_name_H-M   'P 1'
#
loop_
_entity.id
_entity.type
_entity.pdbx_description
1 polymer ?
#
loop_
_entity_poly.entity_id
_entity_poly.type
_entity_poly.pdbx_seq_one_letter_code
_entity_poly.pdbx_strand_id
1 'polypeptide(L)'
;MTASAIDADIDKTALAARFGAGPQVHDAAQAEQRLAGWLGDVAPDQAEAIAELCTAFPAVRTALLSIAEASPYLFDLIRADPVRLLRVLRGAPEQRLAKLLEDAETFVAAASTEDEVMTALRRLKAEAALLIALCDIGGIWPVMQVTQALTDLAGRSVQMTLRFLLRQEAGRGRIVPPNPDCPEQGSGLIVLAMGKMGAGELNYSSDIDLIVFYELEAPTLAPDIEPQPFFVRVTQGLSRILQQRRGDGYVFRVDLRLRPDPASTPVALSVASALDYYEREGRTWERAAMIKARPCAGDLVAGEALLAEIAPFVWRKHLDFAALADVHDMKRQMQTYRGQTEIAVEGHNVKVGRGGIREIEFFAQTQQLIAGGRHPELRVRPTLEALDILASRNWITHQARDELAEAYLFLRKVEHRVQMIADEQTHALPDSVDAIERFSRFLGYHSREAFARDLLGYLERVQGHYAKLFEGDPTGTAKLPPVDYGAGPEDTRLLDHLRNLGYKKPLMIATTLQQWMAGGYRVLKVETTQRAFREFVPALIEELARAEQPDDAINAFDRLLQALHRGGRLISLLSQNRELLTLVALVRGAAPRLGDMLARQPQILDGLIDPRFFGAMPDQAELSARLAVTLADAGSYEEFLDRLRLFGQESLFLIGTRILSGTVPTQQAAVAFADVAEGIVGTVHGLVSEQFASTYGRVKDQQTAILAMGKLGSREMTASSDLDLILIYDFDDEAPDSDGERSLHGAQYFARFTQRLISAFTTRTNYGVLYDVDMRLRPSGRAGPVASRLDAFAAYQEQEAWTWEHLALTRARVISAQPAFRSRIEQVIRAVLTRPRDAAIIANDVAEMRRAIAEEKGEDDVWDLKYAAGGMVDIDFIAQYLQLVHAHQAPDILHVNTLAALDNATRLGFLAQADADVLRPAARLYQDLTQILRLCVSEKFKPETAGDDLLRVMVRAGDAPDFSSLQARVKETQTEVRAIFNRLIGGEES
;
A
#
# COMPACT_ATOMS: atom_id res chain seq x y z
N MET A 1 43.69 13.19 36.12
CA MET A 1 43.90 12.01 36.97
C MET A 1 45.17 11.34 36.50
N THR A 2 46.10 11.12 37.42
CA THR A 2 47.46 10.61 37.21
C THR A 2 47.48 9.18 36.67
N ALA A 3 48.38 8.93 35.73
CA ALA A 3 48.74 7.63 35.19
C ALA A 3 49.40 6.75 36.27
N SER A 4 48.65 5.81 36.86
CA SER A 4 49.20 4.65 37.57
C SER A 4 48.07 3.66 37.88
N ALA A 5 47.83 2.74 36.93
CA ALA A 5 47.15 1.46 37.12
C ALA A 5 47.34 0.64 35.83
N ILE A 6 48.56 0.13 35.63
CA ILE A 6 48.89 -0.85 34.58
C ILE A 6 48.79 -2.22 35.25
N ASP A 7 47.59 -2.81 35.21
CA ASP A 7 47.29 -4.24 35.11
C ASP A 7 45.78 -4.42 35.32
N ALA A 8 45.02 -4.44 34.23
CA ALA A 8 43.68 -5.01 34.21
C ALA A 8 43.43 -5.51 32.79
N ASP A 9 43.27 -6.83 32.69
CA ASP A 9 42.75 -7.59 31.56
C ASP A 9 41.85 -6.70 30.68
N ILE A 10 42.31 -6.33 29.47
CA ILE A 10 41.47 -5.53 28.56
C ILE A 10 40.26 -6.39 28.24
N ASP A 11 39.10 -5.94 28.69
CA ASP A 11 37.83 -6.63 28.51
C ASP A 11 37.66 -7.05 27.04
N LYS A 12 37.23 -8.28 26.80
CA LYS A 12 36.91 -8.79 25.44
C LYS A 12 35.86 -7.94 24.72
N THR A 13 35.10 -7.13 25.46
CA THR A 13 34.14 -6.18 24.90
C THR A 13 34.78 -4.91 24.32
N ALA A 14 36.05 -4.62 24.65
CA ALA A 14 36.77 -3.44 24.19
C ALA A 14 36.96 -3.43 22.67
N LEU A 15 36.94 -2.24 22.07
CA LEU A 15 37.08 -2.05 20.63
C LEU A 15 38.35 -2.72 20.09
N ALA A 16 39.50 -2.55 20.77
CA ALA A 16 40.78 -3.13 20.37
C ALA A 16 40.76 -4.66 20.22
N ALA A 17 39.97 -5.35 21.06
CA ALA A 17 39.86 -6.81 21.05
C ALA A 17 38.88 -7.35 19.98
N ARG A 18 38.09 -6.48 19.35
CA ARG A 18 36.97 -6.84 18.46
C ARG A 18 37.27 -6.71 16.96
N PHE A 19 38.46 -6.26 16.57
CA PHE A 19 38.83 -6.14 15.14
C PHE A 19 38.78 -7.52 14.45
N GLY A 20 37.85 -7.70 13.51
CA GLY A 20 37.60 -8.99 12.84
C GLY A 20 38.18 -9.07 11.42
N ALA A 21 38.21 -7.93 10.72
CA ALA A 21 38.83 -7.74 9.41
C ALA A 21 39.40 -6.32 9.37
N GLY A 22 40.37 -6.05 8.49
CA GLY A 22 41.03 -4.74 8.49
C GLY A 22 41.59 -4.32 7.14
N PRO A 23 41.92 -3.02 6.99
CA PRO A 23 42.58 -2.50 5.81
C PRO A 23 43.95 -3.16 5.63
N GLN A 24 44.44 -3.12 4.40
CA GLN A 24 45.80 -3.56 4.06
C GLN A 24 46.69 -2.33 3.91
N VAL A 25 47.93 -2.45 4.37
CA VAL A 25 48.93 -1.40 4.19
C VAL A 25 49.52 -1.54 2.78
N HIS A 26 49.63 -0.44 2.04
CA HIS A 26 50.18 -0.44 0.68
C HIS A 26 51.69 -0.18 0.70
N ASP A 27 52.12 0.92 1.33
CA ASP A 27 53.52 1.28 1.60
C ASP A 27 53.81 1.18 3.11
N ALA A 28 54.21 -0.02 3.53
CA ALA A 28 54.51 -0.30 4.93
C ALA A 28 55.65 0.56 5.49
N ALA A 29 56.66 0.88 4.68
CA ALA A 29 57.80 1.66 5.14
C ALA A 29 57.39 3.11 5.44
N GLN A 30 56.61 3.73 4.56
CA GLN A 30 56.10 5.09 4.79
C GLN A 30 55.11 5.13 5.97
N ALA A 31 54.20 4.15 6.07
CA ALA A 31 53.23 4.08 7.17
C ALA A 31 53.93 3.94 8.53
N GLU A 32 54.94 3.07 8.61
CA GLU A 32 55.75 2.88 9.83
C GLU A 32 56.53 4.13 10.20
N GLN A 33 57.15 4.81 9.21
CA GLN A 33 57.85 6.06 9.47
C GLN A 33 56.92 7.14 10.04
N ARG A 34 55.71 7.28 9.50
CA ARG A 34 54.73 8.27 9.98
C ARG A 34 54.23 7.93 11.39
N LEU A 35 53.88 6.67 11.64
CA LEU A 35 53.39 6.25 12.95
C LEU A 35 54.48 6.36 14.03
N ALA A 36 55.70 5.91 13.73
CA ALA A 36 56.83 6.01 14.65
C ALA A 36 57.23 7.47 14.92
N GLY A 37 57.22 8.32 13.87
CA GLY A 37 57.48 9.75 14.02
C GLY A 37 56.49 10.41 14.97
N TRP A 38 55.19 10.16 14.79
CA TRP A 38 54.17 10.67 15.70
C TRP A 38 54.31 10.13 17.13
N LEU A 39 54.54 8.82 17.31
CA LEU A 39 54.72 8.25 18.64
C LEU A 39 55.91 8.87 19.39
N GLY A 40 56.94 9.34 18.67
CA GLY A 40 58.06 10.09 19.25
C GLY A 40 57.69 11.49 19.74
N ASP A 41 56.64 12.11 19.20
CA ASP A 41 56.12 13.42 19.59
C ASP A 41 55.10 13.35 20.76
N VAL A 42 54.65 12.14 21.11
CA VAL A 42 53.65 11.88 22.16
C VAL A 42 54.33 11.72 23.53
N ALA A 43 53.62 12.03 24.62
CA ALA A 43 54.13 11.82 25.97
C ALA A 43 54.53 10.35 26.20
N PRO A 44 55.68 10.05 26.85
CA PRO A 44 56.22 8.69 26.92
C PRO A 44 55.24 7.64 27.47
N ASP A 45 54.46 8.00 28.49
CA ASP A 45 53.45 7.14 29.11
C ASP A 45 52.29 6.80 28.16
N GLN A 46 51.88 7.75 27.31
CA GLN A 46 50.83 7.56 26.32
C GLN A 46 51.36 6.75 25.12
N ALA A 47 52.59 7.01 24.68
CA ALA A 47 53.23 6.29 23.60
C ALA A 47 53.43 4.81 23.96
N GLU A 48 53.88 4.52 25.18
CA GLU A 48 54.00 3.16 25.73
C GLU A 48 52.64 2.45 25.77
N ALA A 49 51.60 3.10 26.30
CA ALA A 49 50.24 2.55 26.33
C ALA A 49 49.67 2.22 24.94
N ILE A 50 49.97 3.02 23.91
CA ILE A 50 49.56 2.75 22.53
C ILE A 50 50.38 1.59 21.93
N ALA A 51 51.69 1.53 22.22
CA ALA A 51 52.56 0.45 21.77
C ALA A 51 52.17 -0.91 22.38
N GLU A 52 51.80 -0.93 23.67
CA GLU A 52 51.25 -2.10 24.35
C GLU A 52 49.98 -2.60 23.68
N LEU A 53 49.03 -1.70 23.36
CA LEU A 53 47.80 -2.07 22.64
C LEU A 53 48.10 -2.64 21.25
N CYS A 54 49.01 -2.02 20.50
CA CYS A 54 49.44 -2.51 19.19
C CYS A 54 50.09 -3.89 19.26
N THR A 55 50.80 -4.18 20.35
CA THR A 55 51.46 -5.48 20.59
C THR A 55 50.45 -6.55 20.99
N ALA A 56 49.52 -6.20 21.89
CA ALA A 56 48.45 -7.10 22.34
C ALA A 56 47.45 -7.40 21.21
N PHE A 57 47.17 -6.43 20.35
CA PHE A 57 46.19 -6.53 19.27
C PHE A 57 46.81 -6.11 17.92
N PRO A 58 47.46 -7.03 17.19
CA PRO A 58 48.12 -6.72 15.91
C PRO A 58 47.21 -6.09 14.86
N ALA A 59 45.92 -6.43 14.86
CA ALA A 59 44.94 -5.84 13.95
C ALA A 59 44.74 -4.33 14.18
N VAL A 60 44.87 -3.86 15.42
CA VAL A 60 44.85 -2.42 15.75
C VAL A 60 46.08 -1.73 15.17
N ARG A 61 47.26 -2.36 15.27
CA ARG A 61 48.48 -1.83 14.64
C ARG A 61 48.30 -1.67 13.14
N THR A 62 47.77 -2.70 12.47
CA THR A 62 47.50 -2.64 11.02
C THR A 62 46.53 -1.51 10.68
N ALA A 63 45.43 -1.35 11.43
CA ALA A 63 44.48 -0.27 11.20
C ALA A 63 45.12 1.12 11.37
N LEU A 64 45.94 1.32 12.40
CA LEU A 64 46.65 2.59 12.61
C LEU A 64 47.65 2.90 11.50
N LEU A 65 48.40 1.90 11.02
CA LEU A 65 49.30 2.06 9.88
C LEU A 65 48.55 2.42 8.60
N SER A 66 47.46 1.71 8.30
CA SER A 66 46.61 2.02 7.14
C SER A 66 45.98 3.41 7.24
N ILE A 67 45.56 3.85 8.43
CA ILE A 67 45.06 5.21 8.64
C ILE A 67 46.17 6.25 8.41
N ALA A 68 47.36 6.05 9.00
CA ALA A 68 48.49 6.95 8.84
C ALA A 68 48.95 7.09 7.37
N GLU A 69 48.77 6.03 6.57
CA GLU A 69 49.03 6.03 5.14
C GLU A 69 47.91 6.72 4.33
N ALA A 70 46.68 6.24 4.49
CA ALA A 70 45.59 6.48 3.53
C ALA A 70 44.57 7.54 3.98
N SER A 71 44.51 7.90 5.26
CA SER A 71 43.56 8.89 5.78
C SER A 71 44.28 9.96 6.62
N PRO A 72 44.76 11.04 6.00
CA PRO A 72 45.26 12.20 6.72
C PRO A 72 44.28 12.73 7.76
N TYR A 73 42.98 12.74 7.45
CA TYR A 73 41.96 13.24 8.37
C TYR A 73 41.85 12.42 9.66
N LEU A 74 41.69 11.09 9.56
CA LEU A 74 41.59 10.24 10.75
C LEU A 74 42.90 10.23 11.52
N PHE A 75 44.03 10.30 10.82
CA PHE A 75 45.33 10.40 11.46
C PHE A 75 45.49 11.73 12.22
N ASP A 76 45.02 12.86 11.69
CA ASP A 76 45.02 14.13 12.41
C ASP A 76 44.11 14.12 13.64
N LEU A 77 42.96 13.44 13.59
CA LEU A 77 42.10 13.23 14.78
C LEU A 77 42.81 12.44 15.88
N ILE A 78 43.64 11.46 15.50
CA ILE A 78 44.47 10.67 16.41
C ILE A 78 45.61 11.52 16.97
N ARG A 79 46.31 12.28 16.12
CA ARG A 79 47.45 13.09 16.51
C ARG A 79 47.08 14.24 17.45
N ALA A 80 45.93 14.85 17.22
CA ALA A 80 45.46 15.99 18.01
C ALA A 80 45.11 15.61 19.47
N ASP A 81 44.76 14.36 19.75
CA ASP A 81 44.44 13.86 21.09
C ASP A 81 44.80 12.36 21.22
N PRO A 82 46.05 12.01 21.56
CA PRO A 82 46.45 10.61 21.74
C PRO A 82 45.63 9.88 22.82
N VAL A 83 45.15 10.63 23.82
CA VAL A 83 44.30 10.08 24.89
C VAL A 83 42.92 9.70 24.35
N ARG A 84 42.38 10.43 23.37
CA ARG A 84 41.15 10.04 22.64
C ARG A 84 41.29 8.66 22.02
N LEU A 85 42.40 8.40 21.33
CA LEU A 85 42.64 7.08 20.73
C LEU A 85 42.61 5.98 21.79
N LEU A 86 43.29 6.18 22.93
CA LEU A 86 43.27 5.22 24.04
C LEU A 86 41.87 5.02 24.62
N ARG A 87 41.09 6.09 24.84
CA ARG A 87 39.70 6.02 25.32
C ARG A 87 38.81 5.21 24.37
N VAL A 88 38.95 5.45 23.07
CA VAL A 88 38.18 4.78 22.02
C VAL A 88 38.55 3.29 21.92
N LEU A 89 39.84 2.96 21.89
CA LEU A 89 40.31 1.58 21.74
C LEU A 89 40.03 0.69 22.97
N ARG A 90 40.08 1.25 24.18
CA ARG A 90 39.85 0.51 25.43
C ARG A 90 38.37 0.37 25.81
N GLY A 91 37.48 1.18 25.24
CA GLY A 91 36.05 1.15 25.55
C GLY A 91 35.27 0.16 24.69
N ALA A 92 34.16 -0.36 25.21
CA ALA A 92 33.14 -1.02 24.40
C ALA A 92 32.47 0.04 23.50
N PRO A 93 32.47 -0.12 22.16
CA PRO A 93 32.12 0.96 21.24
C PRO A 93 30.67 1.46 21.39
N GLU A 94 29.70 0.56 21.61
CA GLU A 94 28.29 0.92 21.77
C GLU A 94 28.08 1.78 23.04
N GLN A 95 28.65 1.33 24.17
CA GLN A 95 28.58 2.06 25.44
C GLN A 95 29.35 3.38 25.37
N ARG A 96 30.50 3.40 24.69
CA ARG A 96 31.31 4.60 24.54
C ARG A 96 30.59 5.67 23.75
N LEU A 97 29.95 5.33 22.62
CA LEU A 97 29.19 6.29 21.83
C LEU A 97 28.01 6.85 22.63
N ALA A 98 27.25 5.98 23.30
CA ALA A 98 26.13 6.40 24.14
C ALA A 98 26.58 7.36 25.25
N LYS A 99 27.67 7.01 25.95
CA LYS A 99 28.22 7.85 27.02
C LYS A 99 28.75 9.18 26.51
N LEU A 100 29.41 9.18 25.35
CA LEU A 100 29.92 10.40 24.72
C LEU A 100 28.80 11.38 24.36
N LEU A 101 27.67 10.88 23.85
CA LEU A 101 26.48 11.70 23.57
C LEU A 101 25.86 12.25 24.86
N GLU A 102 25.69 11.43 25.89
CA GLU A 102 25.16 11.84 27.21
C GLU A 102 26.04 12.91 27.88
N ASP A 103 27.35 12.73 27.85
CA ASP A 103 28.31 13.68 28.43
C ASP A 103 28.26 15.02 27.70
N ALA A 104 28.14 15.00 26.37
CA ALA A 104 27.99 16.22 25.58
C ALA A 104 26.65 16.92 25.84
N GLU A 105 25.55 16.17 25.95
CA GLU A 105 24.23 16.72 26.32
C GLU A 105 24.28 17.40 27.69
N THR A 106 24.90 16.76 28.67
CA THR A 106 25.08 17.31 30.02
C THR A 106 25.92 18.59 30.00
N PHE A 107 27.03 18.58 29.26
CA PHE A 107 27.91 19.75 29.16
C PHE A 107 27.22 20.91 28.45
N VAL A 108 26.56 20.67 27.31
CA VAL A 108 25.85 21.70 26.55
C VAL A 108 24.67 22.26 27.36
N ALA A 109 23.98 21.43 28.16
CA ALA A 109 22.92 21.90 29.04
C ALA A 109 23.43 22.81 30.17
N ALA A 110 24.70 22.70 30.57
CA ALA A 110 25.33 23.57 31.57
C ALA A 110 26.05 24.78 30.95
N ALA A 111 26.28 24.79 29.64
CA ALA A 111 26.98 25.86 28.95
C ALA A 111 26.20 27.18 28.99
N SER A 112 26.91 28.27 29.24
CA SER A 112 26.34 29.63 29.30
C SER A 112 26.57 30.42 28.02
N THR A 113 27.58 30.02 27.23
CA THR A 113 28.00 30.75 26.03
C THR A 113 27.95 29.89 24.78
N GLU A 114 27.76 30.52 23.62
CA GLU A 114 27.82 29.82 22.33
C GLU A 114 29.19 29.18 22.07
N ASP A 115 30.28 29.80 22.55
CA ASP A 115 31.65 29.29 22.37
C ASP A 115 31.88 27.97 23.10
N GLU A 116 31.33 27.81 24.30
CA GLU A 116 31.37 26.56 25.07
C GLU A 116 30.63 25.44 24.33
N VAL A 117 29.42 25.74 23.82
CA VAL A 117 28.61 24.78 23.03
C VAL A 117 29.34 24.39 21.76
N MET A 118 29.88 25.37 21.03
CA MET A 118 30.65 25.14 19.80
C MET A 118 31.85 24.23 20.06
N THR A 119 32.60 24.46 21.13
CA THR A 119 33.76 23.64 21.51
C THR A 119 33.35 22.22 21.88
N ALA A 120 32.28 22.08 22.67
CA ALA A 120 31.77 20.78 23.12
C ALA A 120 31.31 19.91 21.94
N LEU A 121 30.52 20.47 21.02
CA LEU A 121 30.02 19.74 19.86
C LEU A 121 31.14 19.34 18.89
N ARG A 122 32.21 20.14 18.75
CA ARG A 122 33.38 19.78 17.93
C ARG A 122 34.19 18.66 18.55
N ARG A 123 34.38 18.67 19.87
CA ARG A 123 35.01 17.56 20.61
C ARG A 123 34.20 16.27 20.49
N LEU A 124 32.88 16.38 20.67
CA LEU A 124 31.93 15.29 20.46
C LEU A 124 32.08 14.70 19.05
N LYS A 125 31.99 15.53 18.01
CA LYS A 125 32.13 15.08 16.62
C LYS A 125 33.48 14.39 16.41
N ALA A 126 34.57 15.00 16.84
CA ALA A 126 35.91 14.48 16.60
C ALA A 126 36.13 13.09 17.23
N GLU A 127 35.62 12.86 18.44
CA GLU A 127 35.71 11.56 19.10
C GLU A 127 34.71 10.54 18.55
N ALA A 128 33.47 10.95 18.27
CA ALA A 128 32.47 10.08 17.68
C ALA A 128 32.86 9.64 16.26
N ALA A 129 33.36 10.55 15.43
CA ALA A 129 33.81 10.26 14.07
C ALA A 129 34.96 9.24 14.08
N LEU A 130 35.96 9.41 14.95
CA LEU A 130 37.05 8.45 15.10
C LEU A 130 36.55 7.07 15.57
N LEU A 131 35.68 7.03 16.59
CA LEU A 131 35.09 5.79 17.09
C LEU A 131 34.31 5.06 15.98
N ILE A 132 33.41 5.77 15.29
CA ILE A 132 32.58 5.23 14.22
C ILE A 132 33.46 4.72 13.06
N ALA A 133 34.48 5.49 12.66
CA ALA A 133 35.41 5.10 11.61
C ALA A 133 36.20 3.84 11.99
N LEU A 134 36.69 3.73 13.23
CA LEU A 134 37.41 2.53 13.68
C LEU A 134 36.50 1.29 13.72
N CYS A 135 35.22 1.45 14.09
CA CYS A 135 34.23 0.36 14.01
C CYS A 135 33.98 -0.10 12.56
N ASP A 136 33.86 0.83 11.60
CA ASP A 136 33.70 0.52 10.16
C ASP A 136 34.98 -0.15 9.61
N ILE A 137 36.14 0.47 9.84
CA ILE A 137 37.45 -0.01 9.39
C ILE A 137 37.75 -1.41 9.94
N GLY A 138 37.45 -1.66 11.22
CA GLY A 138 37.67 -2.94 11.89
C GLY A 138 36.62 -4.02 11.59
N GLY A 139 35.60 -3.71 10.78
CA GLY A 139 34.51 -4.65 10.45
C GLY A 139 33.62 -5.01 11.64
N ILE A 140 33.51 -4.12 12.63
CA ILE A 140 32.83 -4.36 13.91
C ILE A 140 31.36 -4.00 13.81
N TRP A 141 31.05 -2.89 13.13
CA TRP A 141 29.68 -2.45 12.87
C TRP A 141 29.34 -2.65 11.39
N PRO A 142 28.22 -3.31 11.07
CA PRO A 142 27.66 -3.29 9.72
C PRO A 142 27.43 -1.84 9.27
N VAL A 143 27.52 -1.57 7.96
CA VAL A 143 27.41 -0.21 7.42
C VAL A 143 26.12 0.49 7.85
N MET A 144 25.00 -0.21 7.98
CA MET A 144 23.74 0.41 8.43
C MET A 144 23.76 0.82 9.91
N GLN A 145 24.54 0.14 10.76
CA GLN A 145 24.78 0.58 12.13
C GLN A 145 25.69 1.83 12.16
N VAL A 146 26.69 1.89 11.27
CA VAL A 146 27.55 3.07 11.09
C VAL A 146 26.71 4.29 10.68
N THR A 147 25.80 4.14 9.71
CA THR A 147 24.93 5.24 9.26
C THR A 147 23.97 5.70 10.36
N GLN A 148 23.45 4.77 11.15
CA GLN A 148 22.59 5.10 12.28
C GLN A 148 23.36 5.89 13.35
N ALA A 149 24.57 5.45 13.72
CA ALA A 149 25.42 6.17 14.67
C ALA A 149 25.76 7.61 14.22
N LEU A 150 26.04 7.81 12.93
CA LEU A 150 26.25 9.13 12.34
C LEU A 150 24.97 9.97 12.38
N THR A 151 23.82 9.35 12.11
CA THR A 151 22.51 10.01 12.17
C THR A 151 22.16 10.45 13.59
N ASP A 152 22.44 9.60 14.59
CA ASP A 152 22.19 9.91 16.00
C ASP A 152 23.09 11.07 16.45
N LEU A 153 24.38 11.05 16.09
CA LEU A 153 25.29 12.16 16.33
C LEU A 153 24.77 13.48 15.74
N ALA A 154 24.29 13.46 14.49
CA ALA A 154 23.71 14.63 13.83
C ALA A 154 22.44 15.12 14.53
N GLY A 155 21.48 14.22 14.77
CA GLY A 155 20.20 14.55 15.41
C GLY A 155 20.39 15.13 16.82
N ARG A 156 21.23 14.50 17.64
CA ARG A 156 21.56 15.00 18.99
C ARG A 156 22.27 16.35 18.93
N SER A 157 23.18 16.57 17.98
CA SER A 157 23.84 17.88 17.81
C SER A 157 22.87 18.99 17.45
N VAL A 158 21.90 18.72 16.57
CA VAL A 158 20.82 19.67 16.22
C VAL A 158 19.96 19.96 17.44
N GLN A 159 19.49 18.93 18.16
CA GLN A 159 18.66 19.08 19.35
C GLN A 159 19.36 19.85 20.47
N MET A 160 20.62 19.51 20.78
CA MET A 160 21.43 20.22 21.78
C MET A 160 21.59 21.70 21.46
N THR A 161 21.91 22.01 20.19
CA THR A 161 22.09 23.39 19.74
C THR A 161 20.78 24.17 19.81
N LEU A 162 19.68 23.55 19.36
CA LEU A 162 18.37 24.19 19.36
C LEU A 162 17.90 24.48 20.80
N ARG A 163 18.01 23.49 21.69
CA ARG A 163 17.68 23.63 23.11
C ARG A 163 18.46 24.76 23.75
N PHE A 164 19.77 24.84 23.51
CA PHE A 164 20.61 25.93 24.01
C PHE A 164 20.11 27.31 23.55
N LEU A 165 19.84 27.48 22.25
CA LEU A 165 19.34 28.75 21.70
C LEU A 165 18.00 29.16 22.31
N LEU A 166 17.06 28.22 22.43
CA LEU A 166 15.76 28.48 23.04
C LEU A 166 15.87 28.81 24.54
N ARG A 167 16.77 28.16 25.29
CA ARG A 167 17.05 28.51 26.69
C ARG A 167 17.60 29.93 26.83
N GLN A 168 18.45 30.39 25.91
CA GLN A 168 18.92 31.77 25.91
C GLN A 168 17.78 32.77 25.67
N GLU A 169 16.88 32.48 24.72
CA GLU A 169 15.72 33.33 24.46
C GLU A 169 14.72 33.29 25.64
N ALA A 170 14.61 32.17 26.34
CA ALA A 170 13.79 32.04 27.56
C ALA A 170 14.35 32.91 28.69
N GLY A 171 15.68 32.89 28.89
CA GLY A 171 16.36 33.79 29.84
C GLY A 171 16.21 35.28 29.50
N ARG A 172 15.94 35.61 28.23
CA ARG A 172 15.61 36.97 27.75
C ARG A 172 14.11 37.30 27.83
N GLY A 173 13.27 36.37 28.29
CA GLY A 173 11.82 36.54 28.41
C GLY A 173 11.06 36.54 27.09
N ARG A 174 11.67 36.07 25.98
CA ARG A 174 11.03 36.07 24.65
C ARG A 174 10.23 34.80 24.35
N ILE A 175 10.47 33.75 25.13
CA ILE A 175 9.72 32.50 25.13
C ILE A 175 9.47 32.10 26.59
N VAL A 176 8.28 31.60 26.88
CA VAL A 176 7.80 31.14 28.20
C VAL A 176 7.43 29.66 28.07
N PRO A 177 8.41 28.75 28.06
CA PRO A 177 8.15 27.33 27.88
C PRO A 177 7.50 26.72 29.14
N PRO A 178 6.67 25.68 29.01
CA PRO A 178 6.12 24.94 30.15
C PRO A 178 7.20 24.29 31.03
N ASN A 179 8.29 23.84 30.38
CA ASN A 179 9.47 23.29 31.04
C ASN A 179 10.74 24.05 30.57
N PRO A 180 11.42 24.82 31.45
CA PRO A 180 12.65 25.53 31.11
C PRO A 180 13.83 24.65 30.67
N ASP A 181 13.86 23.38 31.06
CA ASP A 181 14.93 22.44 30.67
C ASP A 181 14.70 21.85 29.27
N CYS A 182 13.45 21.87 28.79
CA CYS A 182 13.03 21.38 27.46
C CYS A 182 12.18 22.44 26.73
N PRO A 183 12.72 23.65 26.47
CA PRO A 183 11.96 24.77 25.90
C PRO A 183 11.39 24.53 24.50
N GLU A 184 11.89 23.51 23.79
CA GLU A 184 11.39 23.08 22.50
C GLU A 184 10.00 22.41 22.56
N GLN A 185 9.63 21.80 23.69
CA GLN A 185 8.39 21.05 23.83
C GLN A 185 7.19 22.00 23.90
N GLY A 186 6.21 21.81 23.00
CA GLY A 186 5.05 22.69 22.89
C GLY A 186 5.37 24.04 22.23
N SER A 187 6.58 24.26 21.72
CA SER A 187 6.97 25.54 21.11
C SER A 187 6.37 25.77 19.73
N GLY A 188 5.89 24.70 19.08
CA GLY A 188 5.46 24.72 17.68
C GLY A 188 6.62 24.82 16.68
N LEU A 189 7.89 24.84 17.11
CA LEU A 189 9.05 24.86 16.21
C LEU A 189 9.42 23.43 15.77
N ILE A 190 9.39 23.16 14.47
CA ILE A 190 9.59 21.83 13.89
C ILE A 190 10.88 21.83 13.08
N VAL A 191 11.77 20.86 13.31
CA VAL A 191 12.96 20.63 12.49
C VAL A 191 12.90 19.24 11.87
N LEU A 192 12.66 19.19 10.56
CA LEU A 192 12.66 17.95 9.79
C LEU A 192 14.07 17.66 9.26
N ALA A 193 14.57 16.45 9.52
CA ALA A 193 15.68 15.87 8.81
C ALA A 193 15.20 15.28 7.48
N MET A 194 15.94 15.57 6.42
CA MET A 194 15.63 15.15 5.05
C MET A 194 16.67 14.14 4.54
N GLY A 195 16.38 13.56 3.37
CA GLY A 195 17.33 12.72 2.65
C GLY A 195 17.90 11.58 3.50
N LYS A 196 19.24 11.44 3.48
CA LYS A 196 19.96 10.38 4.21
C LYS A 196 19.80 10.49 5.73
N MET A 197 19.79 11.70 6.29
CA MET A 197 19.61 11.89 7.75
C MET A 197 18.21 11.46 8.19
N GLY A 198 17.17 11.83 7.43
CA GLY A 198 15.80 11.46 7.75
C GLY A 198 15.53 9.95 7.62
N ALA A 199 16.30 9.26 6.77
CA ALA A 199 16.24 7.82 6.58
C ALA A 199 17.00 6.98 7.62
N GLY A 200 17.82 7.57 8.49
CA GLY A 200 18.78 6.81 9.32
C GLY A 200 20.03 6.34 8.56
N GLU A 201 20.25 6.91 7.37
CA GLU A 201 21.22 6.45 6.39
C GLU A 201 22.31 7.52 6.17
N LEU A 202 22.68 8.32 7.18
CA LEU A 202 23.66 9.40 7.02
C LEU A 202 25.07 8.89 6.63
N ASN A 203 25.76 9.67 5.79
CA ASN A 203 27.15 9.39 5.41
C ASN A 203 28.15 10.04 6.35
N TYR A 204 29.39 9.56 6.30
CA TYR A 204 30.49 10.03 7.15
C TYR A 204 30.76 11.53 6.99
N SER A 205 30.86 12.01 5.75
CA SER A 205 30.97 13.44 5.41
C SER A 205 29.81 13.85 4.50
N SER A 206 28.68 14.19 5.12
CA SER A 206 27.49 14.71 4.45
C SER A 206 27.09 16.06 5.03
N ASP A 207 26.40 16.86 4.22
CA ASP A 207 25.55 17.92 4.73
C ASP A 207 24.36 17.29 5.48
N ILE A 208 23.86 18.00 6.48
CA ILE A 208 22.58 17.69 7.11
C ILE A 208 21.51 18.56 6.46
N ASP A 209 20.65 17.91 5.67
CA ASP A 209 19.54 18.55 4.99
C ASP A 209 18.39 18.73 5.98
N LEU A 210 18.07 20.00 6.31
CA LEU A 210 17.03 20.34 7.27
C LEU A 210 15.95 21.23 6.63
N ILE A 211 14.70 21.03 7.03
CA ILE A 211 13.61 21.98 6.80
C ILE A 211 13.06 22.40 8.15
N VAL A 212 12.92 23.71 8.35
CA VAL A 212 12.41 24.26 9.60
C VAL A 212 11.03 24.86 9.37
N PHE A 213 10.05 24.40 10.14
CA PHE A 213 8.69 24.92 10.16
C PHE A 213 8.33 25.47 11.54
N TYR A 214 7.30 26.29 11.62
CA TYR A 214 6.73 26.72 12.90
C TYR A 214 5.22 26.92 12.84
N GLU A 215 4.55 26.73 13.97
CA GLU A 215 3.13 27.07 14.12
C GLU A 215 2.92 28.58 14.28
N LEU A 216 1.87 29.13 13.66
CA LEU A 216 1.56 30.57 13.75
C LEU A 216 1.10 30.98 15.15
N GLU A 217 0.40 30.08 15.85
CA GLU A 217 -0.05 30.32 17.22
C GLU A 217 1.12 30.41 18.20
N ALA A 218 2.22 29.71 17.91
CA ALA A 218 3.49 29.71 18.64
C ALA A 218 3.32 29.91 20.16
N PRO A 219 2.64 28.98 20.87
CA PRO A 219 1.98 29.25 22.15
C PRO A 219 2.95 29.59 23.29
N THR A 220 4.24 29.31 23.11
CA THR A 220 5.29 29.62 24.06
C THR A 220 5.91 31.01 23.84
N LEU A 221 5.70 31.67 22.70
CA LEU A 221 6.29 32.99 22.47
C LEU A 221 5.65 34.04 23.36
N ALA A 222 6.45 35.03 23.77
CA ALA A 222 5.91 36.18 24.48
C ALA A 222 4.97 36.99 23.55
N PRO A 223 3.90 37.62 24.07
CA PRO A 223 2.87 38.26 23.25
C PRO A 223 3.33 39.37 22.30
N ASP A 224 4.49 39.97 22.56
CA ASP A 224 5.10 41.06 21.78
C ASP A 224 6.11 40.57 20.73
N ILE A 225 6.33 39.25 20.63
CA ILE A 225 7.31 38.65 19.72
C ILE A 225 6.61 38.07 18.49
N GLU A 226 6.94 38.60 17.32
CA GLU A 226 6.47 38.03 16.06
C GLU A 226 7.13 36.66 15.77
N PRO A 227 6.36 35.62 15.41
CA PRO A 227 6.89 34.27 15.19
C PRO A 227 7.95 34.18 14.08
N GLN A 228 7.68 34.75 12.90
CA GLN A 228 8.56 34.60 11.74
C GLN A 228 9.98 35.15 11.98
N PRO A 229 10.18 36.42 12.40
CA PRO A 229 11.52 36.94 12.65
C PRO A 229 12.23 36.24 13.82
N PHE A 230 11.48 35.69 14.78
CA PHE A 230 12.03 34.91 15.88
C PHE A 230 12.60 33.58 15.38
N PHE A 231 11.78 32.74 14.73
CA PHE A 231 12.19 31.40 14.30
C PHE A 231 13.24 31.42 13.19
N VAL A 232 13.23 32.43 12.31
CA VAL A 232 14.30 32.66 11.32
C VAL A 232 15.64 32.89 12.03
N ARG A 233 15.67 33.70 13.10
CA ARG A 233 16.89 34.00 13.85
C ARG A 233 17.42 32.77 14.59
N VAL A 234 16.54 31.99 15.23
CA VAL A 234 16.89 30.73 15.89
C VAL A 234 17.50 29.76 14.87
N THR A 235 16.89 29.63 13.69
CA THR A 235 17.37 28.76 12.61
C THR A 235 18.75 29.19 12.08
N GLN A 236 18.97 30.50 11.90
CA GLN A 236 20.28 31.04 11.52
C GLN A 236 21.35 30.80 12.60
N GLY A 237 20.98 30.94 13.88
CA GLY A 237 21.84 30.61 15.02
C GLY A 237 22.25 29.13 15.04
N LEU A 238 21.28 28.24 14.83
CA LEU A 238 21.49 26.79 14.73
C LEU A 238 22.47 26.45 13.60
N SER A 239 22.20 26.93 12.38
CA SER A 239 23.08 26.73 11.23
C SER A 239 24.50 27.24 11.50
N ARG A 240 24.63 28.43 12.09
CA ARG A 240 25.93 29.03 12.40
C ARG A 240 26.75 28.21 13.40
N ILE A 241 26.17 27.80 14.53
CA ILE A 241 26.87 27.03 15.59
C ILE A 241 27.43 25.72 15.02
N LEU A 242 26.62 25.03 14.21
CA LEU A 242 26.97 23.74 13.63
C LEU A 242 28.00 23.85 12.51
N GLN A 243 27.88 24.82 11.60
CA GLN A 243 28.66 24.85 10.36
C GLN A 243 29.91 25.75 10.39
N GLN A 244 29.97 26.73 11.29
CA GLN A 244 31.08 27.69 11.31
C GLN A 244 32.43 26.98 11.54
N ARG A 245 33.42 27.22 10.68
CA ARG A 245 34.76 26.61 10.87
C ARG A 245 35.61 27.45 11.83
N ARG A 246 36.26 26.77 12.78
CA ARG A 246 37.25 27.33 13.73
C ARG A 246 38.51 26.45 13.73
N GLY A 247 39.51 26.79 14.54
CA GLY A 247 40.75 26.00 14.65
C GLY A 247 40.54 24.55 15.09
N ASP A 248 39.42 24.26 15.76
CA ASP A 248 38.94 22.94 16.17
C ASP A 248 37.91 22.32 15.19
N GLY A 249 37.77 22.88 13.99
CA GLY A 249 36.93 22.35 12.92
C GLY A 249 35.48 22.87 12.92
N TYR A 250 34.55 22.00 12.52
CA TYR A 250 33.10 22.26 12.44
C TYR A 250 32.33 21.01 12.84
N VAL A 251 31.04 21.14 13.17
CA VAL A 251 30.16 20.02 13.53
C VAL A 251 29.58 19.40 12.24
N PHE A 252 28.57 20.04 11.66
CA PHE A 252 27.94 19.63 10.40
C PHE A 252 27.73 20.83 9.49
N ARG A 253 27.84 20.61 8.18
CA ARG A 253 27.35 21.56 7.18
C ARG A 253 25.84 21.47 7.14
N VAL A 254 25.14 22.59 7.23
CA VAL A 254 23.67 22.62 7.25
C VAL A 254 23.17 23.10 5.91
N ASP A 255 22.32 22.29 5.26
CA ASP A 255 21.64 22.68 4.02
C ASP A 255 20.15 22.89 4.29
N LEU A 256 19.65 24.09 3.97
CA LEU A 256 18.25 24.50 4.15
C LEU A 256 17.53 24.68 2.81
N ARG A 257 18.12 24.22 1.69
CA ARG A 257 17.62 24.46 0.33
C ARG A 257 16.50 23.50 -0.10
N LEU A 258 16.24 22.43 0.65
CA LEU A 258 15.11 21.53 0.37
C LEU A 258 13.75 22.07 0.85
N ARG A 259 13.73 23.24 1.50
CA ARG A 259 12.48 23.90 1.92
C ARG A 259 11.67 24.40 0.70
N PRO A 260 10.34 24.58 0.85
CA PRO A 260 9.48 25.18 -0.18
C PRO A 260 10.06 26.45 -0.79
N ASP A 261 10.14 26.53 -2.12
CA ASP A 261 10.69 27.64 -2.91
C ASP A 261 11.87 28.39 -2.22
N PRO A 262 13.05 27.76 -2.11
CA PRO A 262 14.15 28.27 -1.31
C PRO A 262 14.74 29.58 -1.84
N ALA A 263 14.36 30.01 -3.04
CA ALA A 263 14.78 31.28 -3.62
C ALA A 263 13.96 32.47 -3.09
N SER A 264 12.70 32.25 -2.71
CA SER A 264 11.76 33.31 -2.30
C SER A 264 11.33 33.21 -0.84
N THR A 265 11.53 32.07 -0.17
CA THR A 265 11.06 31.84 1.19
C THR A 265 12.13 32.02 2.27
N PRO A 266 11.74 32.42 3.49
CA PRO A 266 12.64 32.46 4.64
C PRO A 266 13.17 31.07 4.99
N VAL A 267 14.26 31.00 5.76
CA VAL A 267 14.87 29.73 6.21
C VAL A 267 14.03 28.94 7.20
N ALA A 268 13.00 29.57 7.79
CA ALA A 268 11.96 28.93 8.58
C ALA A 268 10.60 29.43 8.08
N LEU A 269 9.68 28.51 7.79
CA LEU A 269 8.35 28.81 7.22
C LEU A 269 7.24 28.46 8.22
N SER A 270 6.10 29.16 8.16
CA SER A 270 4.94 28.70 8.91
C SER A 270 4.38 27.40 8.32
N VAL A 271 3.79 26.56 9.16
CA VAL A 271 3.08 25.34 8.72
C VAL A 271 1.99 25.70 7.70
N ALA A 272 1.18 26.72 7.98
CA ALA A 272 0.12 27.17 7.09
C ALA A 272 0.64 27.56 5.68
N SER A 273 1.76 28.27 5.58
CA SER A 273 2.35 28.63 4.28
C SER A 273 2.96 27.42 3.56
N ALA A 274 3.52 26.46 4.29
CA ALA A 274 4.05 25.23 3.70
C ALA A 274 2.94 24.37 3.08
N LEU A 275 1.80 24.25 3.77
CA LEU A 275 0.64 23.50 3.28
C LEU A 275 0.04 24.14 2.02
N ASP A 276 -0.17 25.47 2.00
CA ASP A 276 -0.64 26.19 0.80
C ASP A 276 0.32 25.99 -0.39
N TYR A 277 1.63 26.01 -0.13
CA TYR A 277 2.64 25.74 -1.16
C TYR A 277 2.53 24.31 -1.73
N TYR A 278 2.54 23.30 -0.86
CA TYR A 278 2.51 21.90 -1.32
C TYR A 278 1.20 21.55 -2.04
N GLU A 279 0.08 22.17 -1.65
CA GLU A 279 -1.20 22.01 -2.33
C GLU A 279 -1.19 22.62 -3.73
N ARG A 280 -0.60 23.81 -3.92
CA ARG A 280 -0.73 24.60 -5.15
C ARG A 280 0.42 24.43 -6.13
N GLU A 281 1.65 24.37 -5.63
CA GLU A 281 2.89 24.46 -6.42
C GLU A 281 3.81 23.24 -6.24
N GLY A 282 3.51 22.37 -5.27
CA GLY A 282 4.38 21.28 -4.87
C GLY A 282 4.74 20.32 -6.02
N ARG A 283 6.04 20.23 -6.27
CA ARG A 283 6.64 19.54 -7.42
C ARG A 283 6.85 18.06 -7.14
N THR A 284 6.96 17.30 -8.22
CA THR A 284 7.37 15.89 -8.28
C THR A 284 8.48 15.51 -7.29
N TRP A 285 9.63 16.18 -7.42
CA TRP A 285 10.86 15.80 -6.72
C TRP A 285 10.76 16.10 -5.22
N GLU A 286 9.91 17.06 -4.83
CA GLU A 286 9.63 17.38 -3.44
C GLU A 286 8.86 16.24 -2.79
N ARG A 287 7.98 15.53 -3.51
CA ARG A 287 7.32 14.31 -3.02
C ARG A 287 8.35 13.23 -2.72
N ALA A 288 9.25 12.97 -3.67
CA ALA A 288 10.34 12.00 -3.47
C ALA A 288 11.26 12.36 -2.29
N ALA A 289 11.55 13.65 -2.10
CA ALA A 289 12.33 14.14 -0.97
C ALA A 289 11.59 13.93 0.37
N MET A 290 10.28 14.21 0.41
CA MET A 290 9.45 14.08 1.61
C MET A 290 9.24 12.62 2.06
N ILE A 291 9.46 11.62 1.20
CA ILE A 291 9.49 10.19 1.61
C ILE A 291 10.43 9.97 2.80
N LYS A 292 11.56 10.67 2.80
CA LYS A 292 12.59 10.52 3.84
C LYS A 292 12.43 11.51 5.00
N ALA A 293 11.43 12.39 4.99
CA ALA A 293 11.27 13.42 6.01
C ALA A 293 10.97 12.83 7.40
N ARG A 294 11.71 13.28 8.43
CA ARG A 294 11.54 12.82 9.82
C ARG A 294 11.75 13.99 10.79
N PRO A 295 10.87 14.23 11.78
CA PRO A 295 11.15 15.18 12.85
C PRO A 295 12.40 14.74 13.60
N CYS A 296 13.42 15.60 13.67
CA CYS A 296 14.70 15.26 14.30
C CYS A 296 15.04 16.13 15.51
N ALA A 297 14.44 17.32 15.59
CA ALA A 297 14.57 18.23 16.71
C ALA A 297 13.37 19.19 16.78
N GLY A 298 13.25 19.91 17.90
CA GLY A 298 12.15 20.85 18.14
C GLY A 298 10.96 20.18 18.81
N ASP A 299 9.77 20.65 18.48
CA ASP A 299 8.50 20.05 18.88
C ASP A 299 8.20 18.83 17.99
N LEU A 300 8.55 17.65 18.50
CA LEU A 300 8.37 16.38 17.77
C LEU A 300 6.89 16.04 17.56
N VAL A 301 6.00 16.45 18.47
CA VAL A 301 4.56 16.17 18.35
C VAL A 301 3.97 16.99 17.21
N ALA A 302 4.28 18.29 17.14
CA ALA A 302 3.89 19.13 16.03
C ALA A 302 4.52 18.65 14.70
N GLY A 303 5.76 18.15 14.73
CA GLY A 303 6.42 17.60 13.55
C GLY A 303 5.73 16.36 12.98
N GLU A 304 5.29 15.43 13.82
CA GLU A 304 4.52 14.25 13.35
C GLU A 304 3.12 14.66 12.84
N ALA A 305 2.47 15.64 13.49
CA ALA A 305 1.21 16.18 13.00
C ALA A 305 1.35 16.80 11.59
N LEU A 306 2.38 17.62 11.38
CA LEU A 306 2.68 18.20 10.07
C LEU A 306 2.91 17.13 8.99
N LEU A 307 3.66 16.06 9.29
CA LEU A 307 3.88 14.98 8.33
C LEU A 307 2.59 14.23 8.00
N ALA A 308 1.68 14.06 8.97
CA ALA A 308 0.36 13.50 8.72
C ALA A 308 -0.48 14.39 7.78
N GLU A 309 -0.41 15.72 7.94
CA GLU A 309 -1.08 16.67 7.06
C GLU A 309 -0.48 16.74 5.64
N ILE A 310 0.83 16.56 5.51
CA ILE A 310 1.53 16.49 4.20
C ILE A 310 1.37 15.12 3.53
N ALA A 311 0.94 14.08 4.27
CA ALA A 311 0.83 12.72 3.75
C ALA A 311 0.00 12.61 2.44
N PRO A 312 -1.14 13.31 2.25
CA PRO A 312 -1.89 13.28 0.98
C PRO A 312 -1.13 13.87 -0.21
N PHE A 313 -0.22 14.82 0.05
CA PHE A 313 0.69 15.34 -0.97
C PHE A 313 1.73 14.28 -1.37
N VAL A 314 2.37 13.59 -0.43
CA VAL A 314 3.39 12.59 -0.79
C VAL A 314 2.76 11.30 -1.36
N TRP A 315 1.73 10.79 -0.69
CA TRP A 315 1.16 9.47 -0.89
C TRP A 315 -0.17 9.53 -1.61
N ARG A 316 -0.13 9.86 -2.91
CA ARG A 316 -1.34 9.93 -3.73
C ARG A 316 -2.04 8.57 -3.73
N LYS A 317 -3.28 8.52 -3.25
CA LYS A 317 -4.13 7.31 -3.30
C LYS A 317 -4.43 6.84 -4.73
N HIS A 318 -4.22 7.75 -5.67
CA HIS A 318 -4.56 7.59 -7.07
C HIS A 318 -3.36 7.96 -7.94
N LEU A 319 -2.97 7.02 -8.79
CA LEU A 319 -1.91 7.13 -9.77
C LEU A 319 -2.42 7.94 -10.98
N ASP A 320 -2.33 9.27 -10.93
CA ASP A 320 -2.78 10.17 -12.00
C ASP A 320 -1.66 10.52 -13.01
N PHE A 321 -1.99 11.31 -14.04
CA PHE A 321 -1.00 11.72 -15.05
C PHE A 321 0.16 12.51 -14.43
N ALA A 322 -0.10 13.26 -13.36
CA ALA A 322 0.94 13.96 -12.61
C ALA A 322 1.88 12.94 -11.92
N ALA A 323 1.36 11.89 -11.28
CA ALA A 323 2.17 10.84 -10.67
C ALA A 323 3.06 10.07 -11.65
N LEU A 324 2.65 9.92 -12.90
CA LEU A 324 3.48 9.27 -13.93
C LEU A 324 4.44 10.23 -14.60
N ALA A 325 4.01 11.46 -14.90
CA ALA A 325 4.92 12.52 -15.32
C ALA A 325 6.01 12.74 -14.26
N ASP A 326 5.66 12.60 -12.98
CA ASP A 326 6.56 12.66 -11.85
C ASP A 326 7.67 11.58 -11.94
N VAL A 327 7.28 10.33 -12.17
CA VAL A 327 8.23 9.22 -12.38
C VAL A 327 9.11 9.45 -13.62
N HIS A 328 8.55 9.95 -14.71
CA HIS A 328 9.29 10.27 -15.94
C HIS A 328 10.21 11.49 -15.79
N ASP A 329 9.80 12.52 -15.06
CA ASP A 329 10.61 13.71 -14.80
C ASP A 329 11.74 13.41 -13.84
N MET A 330 11.53 12.52 -12.85
CA MET A 330 12.61 11.95 -12.04
C MET A 330 13.66 11.24 -12.91
N LYS A 331 13.22 10.42 -13.88
CA LYS A 331 14.11 9.77 -14.87
C LYS A 331 14.86 10.79 -15.73
N ARG A 332 14.17 11.82 -16.23
CA ARG A 332 14.73 12.84 -17.14
C ARG A 332 15.74 13.76 -16.43
N GLN A 333 15.41 14.20 -15.22
CA GLN A 333 16.33 14.98 -14.37
C GLN A 333 17.60 14.17 -14.08
N MET A 334 17.49 12.87 -13.77
CA MET A 334 18.66 12.02 -13.60
C MET A 334 19.54 11.93 -14.85
N GLN A 335 18.96 11.77 -16.03
CA GLN A 335 19.72 11.72 -17.29
C GLN A 335 20.48 13.02 -17.57
N THR A 336 19.93 14.17 -17.14
CA THR A 336 20.51 15.50 -17.36
C THR A 336 21.68 15.79 -16.41
N TYR A 337 21.68 15.20 -15.20
CA TYR A 337 22.75 15.36 -14.19
C TYR A 337 23.89 14.32 -14.30
N ARG A 338 23.94 13.51 -15.37
CA ARG A 338 24.99 12.51 -15.60
C ARG A 338 26.34 13.16 -15.91
N GLY A 339 27.18 13.30 -14.89
CA GLY A 339 28.58 13.70 -15.05
C GLY A 339 29.44 12.65 -15.75
N GLN A 340 29.02 11.37 -15.78
CA GLN A 340 29.69 10.25 -16.45
C GLN A 340 28.64 9.30 -17.04
N THR A 341 28.72 9.04 -18.35
CA THR A 341 27.77 8.18 -19.09
C THR A 341 28.10 6.69 -19.05
N GLU A 342 29.32 6.33 -18.66
CA GLU A 342 29.84 4.96 -18.66
C GLU A 342 30.17 4.46 -17.26
N ILE A 343 30.02 3.15 -17.05
CA ILE A 343 30.47 2.47 -15.84
C ILE A 343 32.00 2.34 -15.94
N ALA A 344 32.70 2.80 -14.91
CA ALA A 344 34.15 2.80 -14.85
C ALA A 344 34.60 2.52 -13.40
N VAL A 345 35.91 2.36 -13.20
CA VAL A 345 36.50 2.25 -11.85
C VAL A 345 37.14 3.58 -11.47
N GLU A 346 38.16 4.00 -12.23
CA GLU A 346 38.84 5.29 -12.03
C GLU A 346 37.88 6.45 -12.23
N GLY A 347 37.84 7.36 -11.26
CA GLY A 347 37.00 8.55 -11.31
C GLY A 347 35.51 8.29 -11.17
N HIS A 348 35.07 7.04 -11.03
CA HIS A 348 33.65 6.73 -11.03
C HIS A 348 32.95 7.30 -9.81
N ASN A 349 31.82 7.98 -10.04
CA ASN A 349 31.01 8.54 -8.96
C ASN A 349 30.03 7.50 -8.42
N VAL A 350 30.33 6.90 -7.26
CA VAL A 350 29.53 5.81 -6.69
C VAL A 350 28.12 6.21 -6.27
N LYS A 351 27.84 7.52 -6.16
CA LYS A 351 26.52 8.04 -5.81
C LYS A 351 25.66 8.33 -7.03
N VAL A 352 26.17 9.13 -7.98
CA VAL A 352 25.38 9.65 -9.11
C VAL A 352 25.77 9.05 -10.46
N GLY A 353 26.83 8.25 -10.51
CA GLY A 353 27.22 7.47 -11.67
C GLY A 353 26.21 6.35 -11.95
N ARG A 354 26.29 5.81 -13.17
CA ARG A 354 25.43 4.71 -13.63
C ARG A 354 25.65 3.47 -12.76
N GLY A 355 24.57 2.88 -12.26
CA GLY A 355 24.62 1.78 -11.28
C GLY A 355 24.88 2.21 -9.84
N GLY A 356 24.97 3.53 -9.57
CA GLY A 356 25.32 4.06 -8.25
C GLY A 356 24.19 4.02 -7.22
N ILE A 357 24.52 4.43 -5.99
CA ILE A 357 23.62 4.43 -4.82
C ILE A 357 22.28 5.12 -5.12
N ARG A 358 22.33 6.23 -5.87
CA ARG A 358 21.13 7.00 -6.16
C ARG A 358 20.15 6.23 -7.06
N GLU A 359 20.62 5.39 -7.99
CA GLU A 359 19.71 4.56 -8.81
C GLU A 359 18.96 3.54 -7.93
N ILE A 360 19.60 3.01 -6.89
CA ILE A 360 18.95 2.10 -5.92
C ILE A 360 17.91 2.86 -5.08
N GLU A 361 18.26 4.02 -4.54
CA GLU A 361 17.35 4.88 -3.77
C GLU A 361 16.12 5.24 -4.61
N PHE A 362 16.33 5.63 -5.86
CA PHE A 362 15.25 6.00 -6.78
C PHE A 362 14.41 4.80 -7.21
N PHE A 363 15.02 3.62 -7.41
CA PHE A 363 14.29 2.40 -7.72
C PHE A 363 13.25 2.10 -6.64
N ALA A 364 13.65 2.14 -5.36
CA ALA A 364 12.73 1.97 -4.24
C ALA A 364 11.69 3.11 -4.16
N GLN A 365 12.14 4.37 -4.18
CA GLN A 365 11.26 5.54 -4.03
C GLN A 365 10.21 5.65 -5.14
N THR A 366 10.56 5.30 -6.38
CA THR A 366 9.62 5.29 -7.52
C THR A 366 8.45 4.36 -7.23
N GLN A 367 8.74 3.14 -6.77
CA GLN A 367 7.73 2.16 -6.42
C GLN A 367 6.93 2.60 -5.18
N GLN A 368 7.57 3.25 -4.20
CA GLN A 368 6.87 3.82 -3.03
C GLN A 368 5.90 4.94 -3.43
N LEU A 369 6.24 5.81 -4.39
CA LEU A 369 5.33 6.84 -4.89
C LEU A 369 4.15 6.25 -5.67
N ILE A 370 4.38 5.15 -6.38
CA ILE A 370 3.35 4.40 -7.13
C ILE A 370 2.35 3.73 -6.18
N ALA A 371 2.86 3.03 -5.16
CA ALA A 371 2.05 2.12 -4.35
C ALA A 371 1.72 2.64 -2.93
N GLY A 372 2.54 3.53 -2.37
CA GLY A 372 2.47 3.98 -0.97
C GLY A 372 1.18 4.72 -0.61
N GLY A 373 0.45 5.27 -1.59
CA GLY A 373 -0.90 5.81 -1.36
C GLY A 373 -1.90 4.76 -0.88
N ARG A 374 -1.83 3.55 -1.45
CA ARG A 374 -2.73 2.42 -1.15
C ARG A 374 -2.16 1.43 -0.15
N HIS A 375 -0.84 1.41 -0.01
CA HIS A 375 -0.07 0.52 0.86
C HIS A 375 0.72 1.35 1.88
N PRO A 376 0.10 1.75 3.02
CA PRO A 376 0.78 2.53 4.04
C PRO A 376 2.06 1.88 4.57
N GLU A 377 2.15 0.55 4.54
CA GLU A 377 3.36 -0.21 4.88
C GLU A 377 4.56 0.14 3.99
N LEU A 378 4.36 0.62 2.76
CA LEU A 378 5.44 1.06 1.87
C LEU A 378 5.95 2.48 2.19
N ARG A 379 5.38 3.18 3.17
CA ARG A 379 5.78 4.56 3.54
C ARG A 379 7.00 4.61 4.46
N VAL A 380 7.74 3.51 4.56
CA VAL A 380 8.99 3.42 5.34
C VAL A 380 10.07 4.32 4.74
N ARG A 381 10.92 4.85 5.61
CA ARG A 381 12.00 5.76 5.22
C ARG A 381 13.26 5.03 4.79
N PRO A 382 13.75 3.97 5.49
CA PRO A 382 14.98 3.30 5.09
C PRO A 382 14.85 2.59 3.73
N THR A 383 15.90 2.68 2.92
CA THR A 383 15.92 2.16 1.54
C THR A 383 15.84 0.64 1.52
N LEU A 384 16.59 -0.04 2.38
CA LEU A 384 16.60 -1.51 2.44
C LEU A 384 15.27 -2.07 2.95
N GLU A 385 14.66 -1.43 3.95
CA GLU A 385 13.33 -1.80 4.46
C GLU A 385 12.27 -1.64 3.37
N ALA A 386 12.34 -0.56 2.58
CA ALA A 386 11.45 -0.39 1.42
C ALA A 386 11.59 -1.53 0.41
N LEU A 387 12.83 -1.97 0.09
CA LEU A 387 13.06 -3.10 -0.82
C LEU A 387 12.49 -4.42 -0.26
N ASP A 388 12.62 -4.67 1.04
CA ASP A 388 12.06 -5.86 1.69
C ASP A 388 10.53 -5.88 1.60
N ILE A 389 9.87 -4.75 1.89
CA ILE A 389 8.41 -4.65 1.82
C ILE A 389 7.93 -4.78 0.36
N LEU A 390 8.61 -4.13 -0.60
CA LEU A 390 8.31 -4.26 -2.02
C LEU A 390 8.38 -5.73 -2.49
N ALA A 391 9.38 -6.48 -2.06
CA ALA A 391 9.51 -7.90 -2.40
C ALA A 391 8.42 -8.76 -1.76
N SER A 392 8.16 -8.56 -0.46
CA SER A 392 7.11 -9.32 0.26
C SER A 392 5.69 -9.10 -0.30
N ARG A 393 5.50 -7.97 -0.98
CA ARG A 393 4.23 -7.58 -1.64
C ARG A 393 4.23 -7.84 -3.15
N ASN A 394 5.24 -8.53 -3.69
CA ASN A 394 5.39 -8.88 -5.11
C ASN A 394 5.50 -7.69 -6.08
N TRP A 395 5.91 -6.51 -5.61
CA TRP A 395 6.22 -5.36 -6.49
C TRP A 395 7.57 -5.53 -7.19
N ILE A 396 8.48 -6.28 -6.56
CA ILE A 396 9.79 -6.66 -7.11
C ILE A 396 10.06 -8.13 -6.78
N THR A 397 10.97 -8.76 -7.52
CA THR A 397 11.38 -10.14 -7.20
C THR A 397 12.27 -10.17 -5.96
N HIS A 398 12.25 -11.28 -5.21
CA HIS A 398 13.18 -11.49 -4.10
C HIS A 398 14.64 -11.39 -4.58
N GLN A 399 14.92 -11.86 -5.79
CA GLN A 399 16.23 -11.67 -6.42
C GLN A 399 16.57 -10.19 -6.52
N ALA A 400 15.74 -9.35 -7.16
CA ALA A 400 16.02 -7.92 -7.29
C ALA A 400 16.28 -7.25 -5.93
N ARG A 401 15.51 -7.62 -4.90
CA ARG A 401 15.72 -7.17 -3.52
C ARG A 401 17.12 -7.55 -3.02
N ASP A 402 17.50 -8.82 -3.10
CA ASP A 402 18.79 -9.30 -2.60
C ASP A 402 19.96 -8.64 -3.34
N GLU A 403 19.90 -8.56 -4.66
CA GLU A 403 20.98 -7.98 -5.48
C GLU A 403 21.15 -6.48 -5.25
N LEU A 404 20.05 -5.73 -5.12
CA LEU A 404 20.08 -4.29 -4.85
C LEU A 404 20.51 -4.00 -3.40
N ALA A 405 20.11 -4.84 -2.44
CA ALA A 405 20.53 -4.69 -1.05
C ALA A 405 22.04 -4.92 -0.89
N GLU A 406 22.59 -5.98 -1.50
CA GLU A 406 24.03 -6.24 -1.53
C GLU A 406 24.80 -5.07 -2.15
N ALA A 407 24.35 -4.60 -3.32
CA ALA A 407 24.96 -3.46 -4.00
C ALA A 407 24.90 -2.17 -3.16
N TYR A 408 23.77 -1.89 -2.51
CA TYR A 408 23.62 -0.72 -1.66
C TYR A 408 24.61 -0.77 -0.49
N LEU A 409 24.66 -1.89 0.24
CA LEU A 409 25.57 -2.06 1.37
C LEU A 409 27.04 -1.90 0.95
N PHE A 410 27.41 -2.49 -0.20
CA PHE A 410 28.75 -2.37 -0.75
C PHE A 410 29.10 -0.93 -1.14
N LEU A 411 28.26 -0.28 -1.96
CA LEU A 411 28.52 1.07 -2.45
C LEU A 411 28.55 2.11 -1.32
N ARG A 412 27.74 1.93 -0.27
CA ARG A 412 27.79 2.78 0.93
C ARG A 412 29.11 2.64 1.68
N LYS A 413 29.64 1.42 1.81
CA LYS A 413 30.97 1.18 2.40
C LYS A 413 32.07 1.85 1.58
N VAL A 414 32.00 1.76 0.25
CA VAL A 414 32.93 2.44 -0.67
C VAL A 414 32.85 3.96 -0.49
N GLU A 415 31.65 4.53 -0.50
CA GLU A 415 31.40 5.96 -0.32
C GLU A 415 31.94 6.46 1.03
N HIS A 416 31.66 5.75 2.13
CA HIS A 416 32.19 6.10 3.45
C HIS A 416 33.71 6.09 3.49
N ARG A 417 34.34 5.08 2.90
CA ARG A 417 35.80 4.96 2.88
C ARG A 417 36.46 6.09 2.09
N VAL A 418 35.86 6.51 0.98
CA VAL A 418 36.32 7.68 0.20
C VAL A 418 36.26 8.95 1.05
N GLN A 419 35.15 9.17 1.76
CA GLN A 419 34.95 10.36 2.60
C GLN A 419 35.88 10.38 3.82
N MET A 420 36.22 9.21 4.37
CA MET A 420 37.14 9.10 5.51
C MET A 420 38.57 9.55 5.20
N ILE A 421 38.99 9.62 3.93
CA ILE A 421 40.35 10.03 3.57
C ILE A 421 40.63 11.46 4.05
N ALA A 422 39.73 12.39 3.73
CA ALA A 422 39.95 13.83 3.93
C ALA A 422 38.79 14.57 4.64
N ASP A 423 37.74 13.87 5.09
CA ASP A 423 36.46 14.47 5.54
C ASP A 423 35.87 15.42 4.49
N GLU A 424 35.88 14.95 3.23
CA GLU A 424 35.36 15.68 2.08
C GLU A 424 34.04 15.06 1.59
N GLN A 425 33.15 15.90 1.08
CA GLN A 425 31.90 15.46 0.41
C GLN A 425 32.18 15.02 -1.02
N THR A 426 33.17 14.14 -1.18
CA THR A 426 33.42 13.49 -2.46
C THR A 426 32.66 12.17 -2.53
N HIS A 427 32.17 11.88 -3.72
CA HIS A 427 31.56 10.62 -4.10
C HIS A 427 32.31 9.97 -5.28
N ALA A 428 33.35 10.63 -5.78
CA ALA A 428 34.16 10.15 -6.88
C ALA A 428 35.32 9.32 -6.33
N LEU A 429 35.52 8.15 -6.91
CA LEU A 429 36.72 7.37 -6.71
C LEU A 429 37.94 8.12 -7.29
N PRO A 430 39.16 7.85 -6.79
CA PRO A 430 40.37 8.43 -7.37
C PRO A 430 40.50 8.18 -8.89
N ASP A 431 41.07 9.15 -9.62
CA ASP A 431 41.18 9.09 -11.09
C ASP A 431 42.40 8.29 -11.59
N SER A 432 43.36 7.97 -10.73
CA SER A 432 44.59 7.25 -11.11
C SER A 432 44.61 5.82 -10.58
N VAL A 433 45.16 4.90 -11.39
CA VAL A 433 45.29 3.47 -11.07
C VAL A 433 46.02 3.26 -9.73
N ASP A 434 47.11 4.00 -9.51
CA ASP A 434 47.91 3.95 -8.27
C ASP A 434 47.12 4.43 -7.04
N ALA A 435 46.32 5.50 -7.18
CA ALA A 435 45.46 5.96 -6.10
C ALA A 435 44.31 4.98 -5.80
N ILE A 436 43.76 4.33 -6.83
CA ILE A 436 42.77 3.26 -6.65
C ILE A 436 43.38 2.03 -5.97
N GLU A 437 44.62 1.63 -6.28
CA GLU A 437 45.30 0.54 -5.60
C GLU A 437 45.43 0.82 -4.09
N ARG A 438 45.89 2.04 -3.72
CA ARG A 438 45.93 2.47 -2.32
C ARG A 438 44.54 2.47 -1.67
N PHE A 439 43.54 3.02 -2.35
CA PHE A 439 42.16 3.06 -1.86
C PHE A 439 41.59 1.65 -1.65
N SER A 440 41.82 0.74 -2.59
CA SER A 440 41.35 -0.65 -2.54
C SER A 440 41.91 -1.36 -1.32
N ARG A 441 43.20 -1.17 -1.04
CA ARG A 441 43.85 -1.70 0.18
C ARG A 441 43.28 -1.09 1.45
N PHE A 442 43.03 0.22 1.47
CA PHE A 442 42.37 0.88 2.60
C PHE A 442 40.92 0.42 2.81
N LEU A 443 40.23 -0.03 1.76
CA LEU A 443 38.90 -0.62 1.84
C LEU A 443 38.92 -2.09 2.33
N GLY A 444 40.08 -2.75 2.30
CA GLY A 444 40.31 -4.13 2.75
C GLY A 444 40.61 -5.14 1.63
N TYR A 445 40.68 -4.70 0.37
CA TYR A 445 41.02 -5.55 -0.77
C TYR A 445 42.53 -5.80 -0.89
N HIS A 446 42.91 -6.93 -1.47
CA HIS A 446 44.32 -7.26 -1.72
C HIS A 446 44.92 -6.57 -2.95
N SER A 447 44.07 -6.09 -3.86
CA SER A 447 44.46 -5.42 -5.12
C SER A 447 43.31 -4.60 -5.68
N ARG A 448 43.64 -3.63 -6.54
CA ARG A 448 42.71 -2.92 -7.42
C ARG A 448 41.87 -3.89 -8.25
N GLU A 449 42.46 -4.92 -8.83
CA GLU A 449 41.76 -5.83 -9.75
C GLU A 449 40.62 -6.57 -9.05
N ALA A 450 40.82 -6.97 -7.78
CA ALA A 450 39.78 -7.59 -6.97
C ALA A 450 38.65 -6.61 -6.66
N PHE A 451 38.99 -5.38 -6.25
CA PHE A 451 38.00 -4.33 -5.99
C PHE A 451 37.21 -3.95 -7.24
N ALA A 452 37.89 -3.76 -8.37
CA ALA A 452 37.30 -3.41 -9.66
C ALA A 452 36.26 -4.43 -10.11
N ARG A 453 36.55 -5.73 -9.96
CA ARG A 453 35.62 -6.81 -10.34
C ARG A 453 34.31 -6.73 -9.57
N ASP A 454 34.40 -6.56 -8.25
CA ASP A 454 33.22 -6.48 -7.39
C ASP A 454 32.43 -5.19 -7.66
N LEU A 455 33.12 -4.05 -7.75
CA LEU A 455 32.51 -2.75 -8.04
C LEU A 455 31.74 -2.79 -9.37
N LEU A 456 32.38 -3.22 -10.45
CA LEU A 456 31.75 -3.30 -11.77
C LEU A 456 30.55 -4.25 -11.76
N GLY A 457 30.68 -5.42 -11.11
CA GLY A 457 29.59 -6.39 -10.98
C GLY A 457 28.37 -5.80 -10.26
N TYR A 458 28.57 -5.05 -9.17
CA TYR A 458 27.47 -4.38 -8.48
C TYR A 458 26.85 -3.25 -9.32
N LEU A 459 27.66 -2.39 -9.94
CA LEU A 459 27.17 -1.29 -10.78
C LEU A 459 26.33 -1.81 -11.97
N GLU A 460 26.78 -2.88 -12.63
CA GLU A 460 26.06 -3.52 -13.74
C GLU A 460 24.73 -4.17 -13.28
N ARG A 461 24.70 -4.84 -12.12
CA ARG A 461 23.46 -5.41 -11.55
C ARG A 461 22.43 -4.33 -11.26
N VAL A 462 22.84 -3.25 -10.58
CA VAL A 462 21.96 -2.10 -10.29
C VAL A 462 21.42 -1.51 -11.58
N GLN A 463 22.31 -1.27 -12.56
CA GLN A 463 21.93 -0.73 -13.86
C GLN A 463 20.94 -1.63 -14.59
N GLY A 464 21.10 -2.96 -14.51
CA GLY A 464 20.20 -3.93 -15.12
C GLY A 464 18.79 -3.89 -14.53
N HIS A 465 18.66 -3.86 -13.20
CA HIS A 465 17.36 -3.71 -12.53
C HIS A 465 16.72 -2.35 -12.79
N TYR A 466 17.53 -1.29 -12.73
CA TYR A 466 17.06 0.07 -12.97
C TYR A 466 16.57 0.27 -14.41
N ALA A 467 17.25 -0.34 -15.41
CA ALA A 467 16.80 -0.30 -16.80
C ALA A 467 15.45 -0.99 -16.99
N LYS A 468 15.27 -2.17 -16.40
CA LYS A 468 14.01 -2.95 -16.46
C LYS A 468 12.82 -2.23 -15.88
N LEU A 469 13.00 -1.40 -14.85
CA LEU A 469 11.93 -0.56 -14.30
C LEU A 469 11.25 0.33 -15.36
N PHE A 470 11.95 0.63 -16.45
CA PHE A 470 11.46 1.45 -17.56
C PHE A 470 11.47 0.72 -18.92
N GLU A 471 11.67 -0.60 -18.95
CA GLU A 471 11.57 -1.38 -20.18
C GLU A 471 10.09 -1.47 -20.60
N GLY A 472 9.76 -0.99 -21.81
CA GLY A 472 8.39 -0.83 -22.30
C GLY A 472 7.90 0.62 -22.41
N ASP A 473 8.71 1.60 -21.99
CA ASP A 473 8.44 3.03 -22.14
C ASP A 473 8.39 3.45 -23.63
N PRO A 474 7.24 3.92 -24.17
CA PRO A 474 7.11 4.37 -25.56
C PRO A 474 8.03 5.54 -25.91
N THR A 475 8.52 6.28 -24.91
CA THR A 475 9.39 7.45 -25.11
C THR A 475 10.84 7.07 -25.42
N GLY A 476 11.23 5.80 -25.24
CA GLY A 476 12.51 5.27 -25.67
C GLY A 476 12.51 4.94 -27.16
N THR A 477 12.49 5.97 -28.03
CA THR A 477 12.63 5.86 -29.49
C THR A 477 12.15 4.52 -30.07
N ALA A 478 10.89 4.15 -29.83
CA ALA A 478 10.25 3.23 -30.74
C ALA A 478 10.36 3.92 -32.11
N LYS A 479 11.09 3.32 -33.05
CA LYS A 479 11.02 3.76 -34.44
C LYS A 479 9.55 3.60 -34.82
N LEU A 480 8.80 4.71 -34.77
CA LEU A 480 7.45 4.77 -35.29
C LEU A 480 7.51 4.11 -36.67
N PRO A 481 6.66 3.12 -36.97
CA PRO A 481 6.52 2.69 -38.36
C PRO A 481 6.23 3.95 -39.21
N PRO A 482 6.70 4.02 -40.46
CA PRO A 482 6.55 5.20 -41.31
C PRO A 482 5.10 5.35 -41.83
N VAL A 483 4.12 5.24 -40.94
CA VAL A 483 2.68 5.28 -41.21
C VAL A 483 2.05 6.32 -40.30
N ASP A 484 1.33 7.27 -40.89
CA ASP A 484 0.59 8.29 -40.16
C ASP A 484 -0.80 7.75 -39.79
N TYR A 485 -1.01 7.41 -38.52
CA TYR A 485 -2.30 6.93 -38.01
C TYR A 485 -3.41 8.01 -38.04
N GLY A 486 -3.07 9.28 -38.33
CA GLY A 486 -4.02 10.37 -38.55
C GLY A 486 -4.44 10.59 -40.02
N ALA A 487 -3.84 9.88 -40.97
CA ALA A 487 -4.05 10.10 -42.41
C ALA A 487 -5.48 9.78 -42.89
N GLY A 488 -6.18 8.90 -42.17
CA GLY A 488 -7.59 8.55 -42.43
C GLY A 488 -7.79 7.45 -43.49
N PRO A 489 -9.05 7.19 -43.88
CA PRO A 489 -9.42 6.02 -44.70
C PRO A 489 -8.96 6.09 -46.16
N GLU A 490 -8.51 7.25 -46.64
CA GLU A 490 -8.02 7.44 -48.01
C GLU A 490 -6.53 7.06 -48.16
N ASP A 491 -5.79 6.89 -47.06
CA ASP A 491 -4.37 6.52 -47.11
C ASP A 491 -4.19 5.00 -47.25
N THR A 492 -3.79 4.60 -48.46
CA THR A 492 -3.51 3.20 -48.81
C THR A 492 -2.43 2.56 -47.94
N ARG A 493 -1.42 3.32 -47.47
CA ARG A 493 -0.35 2.79 -46.61
C ARG A 493 -0.87 2.41 -45.22
N LEU A 494 -1.77 3.22 -44.65
CA LEU A 494 -2.42 2.93 -43.38
C LEU A 494 -3.32 1.69 -43.50
N LEU A 495 -4.13 1.61 -44.57
CA LEU A 495 -5.01 0.46 -44.80
C LEU A 495 -4.22 -0.85 -44.97
N ASP A 496 -3.12 -0.84 -45.73
CA ASP A 496 -2.27 -2.02 -45.92
C ASP A 496 -1.56 -2.43 -44.62
N HIS A 497 -1.12 -1.46 -43.83
CA HIS A 497 -0.56 -1.73 -42.50
C HIS A 497 -1.59 -2.41 -41.58
N LEU A 498 -2.82 -1.89 -41.50
CA LEU A 498 -3.89 -2.49 -40.70
C LEU A 498 -4.26 -3.92 -41.17
N ARG A 499 -4.28 -4.17 -42.48
CA ARG A 499 -4.49 -5.53 -43.01
C ARG A 499 -3.38 -6.48 -42.60
N ASN A 500 -2.12 -6.03 -42.68
CA ASN A 500 -0.96 -6.84 -42.30
C ASN A 500 -0.95 -7.18 -40.80
N LEU A 501 -1.51 -6.31 -39.95
CA LEU A 501 -1.71 -6.58 -38.52
C LEU A 501 -2.85 -7.58 -38.24
N GLY A 502 -3.70 -7.90 -39.23
CA GLY A 502 -4.77 -8.89 -39.11
C GLY A 502 -6.18 -8.31 -38.97
N TYR A 503 -6.37 -7.00 -39.12
CA TYR A 503 -7.69 -6.38 -39.08
C TYR A 503 -8.50 -6.68 -40.35
N LYS A 504 -9.77 -7.06 -40.17
CA LYS A 504 -10.67 -7.44 -41.28
C LYS A 504 -11.42 -6.23 -41.86
N LYS A 505 -11.59 -5.14 -41.10
CA LYS A 505 -12.32 -3.91 -41.47
C LYS A 505 -11.40 -2.67 -41.40
N PRO A 506 -10.31 -2.61 -42.19
CA PRO A 506 -9.31 -1.53 -42.09
C PRO A 506 -9.87 -0.12 -42.37
N LEU A 507 -10.89 0.02 -43.22
CA LEU A 507 -11.54 1.32 -43.51
C LEU A 507 -12.25 1.91 -42.29
N MET A 508 -12.99 1.07 -41.56
CA MET A 508 -13.66 1.46 -40.32
C MET A 508 -12.63 1.93 -39.29
N ILE A 509 -11.57 1.13 -39.11
CA ILE A 509 -10.52 1.41 -38.13
C ILE A 509 -9.77 2.69 -38.48
N ALA A 510 -9.38 2.90 -39.75
CA ALA A 510 -8.72 4.12 -40.18
C ALA A 510 -9.57 5.38 -39.92
N THR A 511 -10.90 5.27 -40.04
CA THR A 511 -11.83 6.36 -39.72
C THR A 511 -11.85 6.66 -38.21
N THR A 512 -11.93 5.61 -37.39
CA THR A 512 -11.86 5.73 -35.92
C THR A 512 -10.54 6.35 -35.47
N LEU A 513 -9.41 5.92 -36.03
CA LEU A 513 -8.08 6.46 -35.72
C LEU A 513 -7.94 7.92 -36.11
N GLN A 514 -8.48 8.33 -37.25
CA GLN A 514 -8.49 9.74 -37.66
C GLN A 514 -9.25 10.60 -36.62
N GLN A 515 -10.40 10.13 -36.14
CA GLN A 515 -11.18 10.82 -35.12
C GLN A 515 -10.43 10.92 -33.77
N TRP A 516 -9.74 9.85 -33.38
CA TRP A 516 -8.87 9.80 -32.21
C TRP A 516 -7.75 10.84 -32.29
N MET A 517 -7.01 10.85 -33.40
CA MET A 517 -5.86 11.72 -33.61
C MET A 517 -6.27 13.20 -33.71
N ALA A 518 -7.46 13.49 -34.24
CA ALA A 518 -8.06 14.81 -34.27
C ALA A 518 -8.54 15.33 -32.90
N GLY A 519 -8.53 14.49 -31.85
CA GLY A 519 -9.02 14.88 -30.52
C GLY A 519 -10.55 15.01 -30.46
N GLY A 520 -11.27 14.18 -31.23
CA GLY A 520 -12.74 14.26 -31.34
C GLY A 520 -13.50 14.00 -30.02
N TYR A 521 -12.85 13.42 -29.01
CA TYR A 521 -13.46 13.09 -27.72
C TYR A 521 -13.07 14.04 -26.61
N ARG A 522 -13.99 14.24 -25.65
CA ARG A 522 -13.81 15.17 -24.52
C ARG A 522 -12.55 14.85 -23.71
N VAL A 523 -12.24 13.57 -23.53
CA VAL A 523 -11.03 13.09 -22.84
C VAL A 523 -9.72 13.52 -23.51
N LEU A 524 -9.73 13.68 -24.84
CA LEU A 524 -8.56 14.06 -25.65
C LEU A 524 -8.48 15.57 -25.92
N LYS A 525 -9.35 16.39 -25.30
CA LYS A 525 -9.27 17.86 -25.43
C LYS A 525 -8.16 18.49 -24.58
N VAL A 526 -7.65 17.76 -23.60
CA VAL A 526 -6.51 18.21 -22.78
C VAL A 526 -5.22 17.93 -23.55
N GLU A 527 -4.44 18.97 -23.83
CA GLU A 527 -3.27 18.89 -24.73
C GLU A 527 -2.23 17.86 -24.27
N THR A 528 -1.95 17.77 -22.97
CA THR A 528 -1.01 16.78 -22.40
C THR A 528 -1.51 15.35 -22.60
N THR A 529 -2.81 15.11 -22.38
CA THR A 529 -3.45 13.81 -22.60
C THR A 529 -3.47 13.44 -24.08
N GLN A 530 -3.75 14.40 -24.96
CA GLN A 530 -3.74 14.20 -26.40
C GLN A 530 -2.35 13.80 -26.89
N ARG A 531 -1.30 14.48 -26.42
CA ARG A 531 0.10 14.19 -26.78
C ARG A 531 0.50 12.77 -26.36
N ALA A 532 0.27 12.43 -25.09
CA ALA A 532 0.56 11.09 -24.57
C ALA A 532 -0.23 10.00 -25.32
N PHE A 533 -1.50 10.27 -25.64
CA PHE A 533 -2.32 9.34 -26.40
C PHE A 533 -1.78 9.11 -27.82
N ARG A 534 -1.38 10.17 -28.53
CA ARG A 534 -0.78 10.05 -29.88
C ARG A 534 0.48 9.21 -29.88
N GLU A 535 1.32 9.34 -28.84
CA GLU A 535 2.52 8.53 -28.67
C GLU A 535 2.18 7.06 -28.36
N PHE A 536 1.06 6.81 -27.68
CA PHE A 536 0.58 5.47 -27.32
C PHE A 536 -0.11 4.71 -28.47
N VAL A 537 -0.79 5.42 -29.39
CA VAL A 537 -1.60 4.81 -30.47
C VAL A 537 -0.88 3.69 -31.24
N PRO A 538 0.38 3.82 -31.70
CA PRO A 538 1.05 2.74 -32.44
C PRO A 538 1.09 1.41 -31.66
N ALA A 539 1.53 1.45 -30.40
CA ALA A 539 1.59 0.28 -29.54
C ALA A 539 0.19 -0.26 -29.21
N LEU A 540 -0.78 0.64 -28.99
CA LEU A 540 -2.18 0.28 -28.76
C LEU A 540 -2.75 -0.55 -29.92
N ILE A 541 -2.51 -0.14 -31.17
CA ILE A 541 -3.04 -0.83 -32.35
C ILE A 541 -2.36 -2.18 -32.55
N GLU A 542 -1.04 -2.27 -32.37
CA GLU A 542 -0.36 -3.57 -32.43
C GLU A 542 -0.86 -4.56 -31.37
N GLU A 543 -1.13 -4.11 -30.15
CA GLU A 543 -1.62 -4.97 -29.07
C GLU A 543 -3.09 -5.37 -29.27
N LEU A 544 -3.96 -4.44 -29.67
CA LEU A 544 -5.36 -4.78 -29.97
C LEU A 544 -5.47 -5.73 -31.17
N ALA A 545 -4.49 -5.73 -32.08
CA ALA A 545 -4.41 -6.68 -33.18
C ALA A 545 -4.15 -8.13 -32.74
N ARG A 546 -3.62 -8.35 -31.53
CA ARG A 546 -3.42 -9.70 -30.96
C ARG A 546 -4.67 -10.28 -30.33
N ALA A 547 -5.73 -9.48 -30.17
CA ALA A 547 -7.00 -9.97 -29.70
C ALA A 547 -7.59 -10.99 -30.69
N GLU A 548 -8.39 -11.92 -30.19
CA GLU A 548 -9.03 -12.96 -31.02
C GLU A 548 -9.95 -12.35 -32.10
N GLN A 549 -10.56 -11.18 -31.82
CA GLN A 549 -11.29 -10.35 -32.79
C GLN A 549 -10.76 -8.90 -32.76
N PRO A 550 -9.74 -8.58 -33.57
CA PRO A 550 -9.08 -7.27 -33.55
C PRO A 550 -10.02 -6.08 -33.78
N ASP A 551 -10.93 -6.20 -34.75
CA ASP A 551 -11.84 -5.13 -35.14
C ASP A 551 -12.80 -4.73 -34.00
N ASP A 552 -13.27 -5.71 -33.22
CA ASP A 552 -14.19 -5.46 -32.11
C ASP A 552 -13.47 -4.85 -30.90
N ALA A 553 -12.19 -5.21 -30.69
CA ALA A 553 -11.35 -4.64 -29.66
C ALA A 553 -11.15 -3.12 -29.87
N ILE A 554 -10.99 -2.67 -31.13
CA ILE A 554 -10.96 -1.25 -31.49
C ILE A 554 -12.28 -0.55 -31.17
N ASN A 555 -13.41 -1.15 -31.56
CA ASN A 555 -14.74 -0.58 -31.28
C ASN A 555 -15.06 -0.52 -29.77
N ALA A 556 -14.58 -1.49 -29.00
CA ALA A 556 -14.69 -1.49 -27.55
C ALA A 556 -13.87 -0.34 -26.95
N PHE A 557 -12.62 -0.16 -27.40
CA PHE A 557 -11.76 0.92 -26.95
C PHE A 557 -12.28 2.32 -27.34
N ASP A 558 -12.83 2.46 -28.56
CA ASP A 558 -13.45 3.70 -29.02
C ASP A 558 -14.61 4.13 -28.12
N ARG A 559 -15.50 3.20 -27.79
CA ARG A 559 -16.63 3.44 -26.87
C ARG A 559 -16.17 3.79 -25.45
N LEU A 560 -15.04 3.26 -25.01
CA LEU A 560 -14.42 3.66 -23.74
C LEU A 560 -13.98 5.12 -23.80
N LEU A 561 -13.24 5.54 -24.84
CA LEU A 561 -12.83 6.93 -25.02
C LEU A 561 -14.02 7.90 -25.10
N GLN A 562 -15.12 7.49 -25.74
CA GLN A 562 -16.35 8.27 -25.79
C GLN A 562 -16.99 8.48 -24.41
N ALA A 563 -17.00 7.44 -23.57
CA ALA A 563 -17.65 7.47 -22.26
C ALA A 563 -16.80 8.16 -21.17
N LEU A 564 -15.49 8.30 -21.40
CA LEU A 564 -14.57 8.93 -20.47
C LEU A 564 -14.74 10.46 -20.47
N HIS A 565 -15.08 10.99 -19.30
CA HIS A 565 -15.15 12.43 -19.07
C HIS A 565 -13.77 13.02 -18.75
N ARG A 566 -12.90 12.21 -18.14
CA ARG A 566 -11.50 12.49 -17.78
C ARG A 566 -10.72 11.19 -17.98
N GLY A 567 -9.46 11.26 -18.43
CA GLY A 567 -8.77 10.01 -18.80
C GLY A 567 -7.28 10.10 -19.12
N GLY A 568 -6.61 11.24 -18.87
CA GLY A 568 -5.15 11.31 -18.95
C GLY A 568 -4.46 10.23 -18.11
N ARG A 569 -5.05 9.94 -16.95
CA ARG A 569 -4.68 8.83 -16.07
C ARG A 569 -4.80 7.45 -16.71
N LEU A 570 -5.96 7.13 -17.28
CA LEU A 570 -6.22 5.82 -17.91
C LEU A 570 -5.24 5.56 -19.05
N ILE A 571 -5.08 6.55 -19.93
CA ILE A 571 -4.22 6.45 -21.11
C ILE A 571 -2.78 6.15 -20.69
N SER A 572 -2.30 6.85 -19.64
CA SER A 572 -0.96 6.64 -19.11
C SER A 572 -0.77 5.27 -18.44
N LEU A 573 -1.79 4.74 -17.78
CA LEU A 573 -1.76 3.40 -17.19
C LEU A 573 -1.71 2.31 -18.26
N LEU A 574 -2.53 2.45 -19.30
CA LEU A 574 -2.60 1.51 -20.42
C LEU A 574 -1.32 1.52 -21.25
N SER A 575 -0.67 2.67 -21.40
CA SER A 575 0.61 2.74 -22.11
C SER A 575 1.74 1.99 -21.44
N GLN A 576 1.62 1.71 -20.14
CA GLN A 576 2.64 1.01 -19.35
C GLN A 576 2.32 -0.46 -19.12
N ASN A 577 1.06 -0.88 -19.30
CA ASN A 577 0.60 -2.24 -18.97
C ASN A 577 -0.18 -2.84 -20.14
N ARG A 578 0.50 -3.64 -20.97
CA ARG A 578 -0.11 -4.27 -22.17
C ARG A 578 -1.23 -5.26 -21.81
N GLU A 579 -1.06 -6.03 -20.75
CA GLU A 579 -2.08 -6.98 -20.28
C GLU A 579 -3.37 -6.29 -19.82
N LEU A 580 -3.24 -5.10 -19.22
CA LEU A 580 -4.37 -4.27 -18.80
C LEU A 580 -5.23 -3.86 -20.01
N LEU A 581 -4.61 -3.60 -21.15
CA LEU A 581 -5.30 -3.20 -22.36
C LEU A 581 -6.21 -4.32 -22.89
N THR A 582 -5.69 -5.55 -22.97
CA THR A 582 -6.47 -6.73 -23.38
C THR A 582 -7.64 -6.97 -22.43
N LEU A 583 -7.39 -6.80 -21.12
CA LEU A 583 -8.41 -6.98 -20.09
C LEU A 583 -9.52 -5.93 -20.19
N VAL A 584 -9.18 -4.65 -20.41
CA VAL A 584 -10.15 -3.57 -20.60
C VAL A 584 -10.98 -3.77 -21.87
N ALA A 585 -10.36 -4.24 -22.97
CA ALA A 585 -11.08 -4.58 -24.19
C ALA A 585 -12.10 -5.72 -23.95
N LEU A 586 -11.68 -6.78 -23.26
CA LEU A 586 -12.56 -7.90 -22.87
C LEU A 586 -13.72 -7.43 -21.99
N VAL A 587 -13.44 -6.63 -20.96
CA VAL A 587 -14.45 -6.08 -20.05
C VAL A 587 -15.48 -5.27 -20.84
N ARG A 588 -15.06 -4.44 -21.80
CA ARG A 588 -15.99 -3.58 -22.54
C ARG A 588 -16.80 -4.32 -23.60
N GLY A 589 -16.23 -5.36 -24.21
CA GLY A 589 -16.88 -6.22 -25.19
C GLY A 589 -17.89 -7.18 -24.55
N ALA A 590 -17.49 -7.87 -23.48
CA ALA A 590 -18.32 -8.88 -22.82
C ALA A 590 -19.23 -8.31 -21.72
N ALA A 591 -18.84 -7.24 -21.03
CA ALA A 591 -19.55 -6.72 -19.85
C ALA A 591 -19.77 -5.19 -19.88
N PRO A 592 -20.75 -4.69 -20.65
CA PRO A 592 -21.12 -3.28 -20.71
C PRO A 592 -21.25 -2.60 -19.34
N ARG A 593 -21.81 -3.28 -18.33
CA ARG A 593 -21.97 -2.75 -16.97
C ARG A 593 -20.63 -2.43 -16.29
N LEU A 594 -19.64 -3.30 -16.40
CA LEU A 594 -18.29 -3.02 -15.89
C LEU A 594 -17.62 -1.91 -16.71
N GLY A 595 -17.87 -1.86 -18.02
CA GLY A 595 -17.44 -0.74 -18.88
C GLY A 595 -18.04 0.60 -18.45
N ASP A 596 -19.31 0.64 -18.06
CA ASP A 596 -19.98 1.84 -17.56
C ASP A 596 -19.47 2.25 -16.17
N MET A 597 -19.21 1.28 -15.29
CA MET A 597 -18.55 1.53 -14.00
C MET A 597 -17.18 2.18 -14.24
N LEU A 598 -16.39 1.64 -15.16
CA LEU A 598 -15.09 2.16 -15.51
C LEU A 598 -15.15 3.58 -16.10
N ALA A 599 -16.10 3.83 -17.00
CA ALA A 599 -16.27 5.14 -17.62
C ALA A 599 -16.65 6.23 -16.60
N ARG A 600 -17.46 5.87 -15.60
CA ARG A 600 -17.83 6.77 -14.50
C ARG A 600 -16.69 6.97 -13.51
N GLN A 601 -15.91 5.92 -13.23
CA GLN A 601 -14.86 5.93 -12.21
C GLN A 601 -13.57 5.26 -12.72
N PRO A 602 -12.76 5.98 -13.51
CA PRO A 602 -11.51 5.44 -14.05
C PRO A 602 -10.51 4.99 -12.98
N GLN A 603 -10.62 5.51 -11.76
CA GLN A 603 -9.76 5.18 -10.62
C GLN A 603 -9.86 3.72 -10.13
N ILE A 604 -10.94 3.02 -10.45
CA ILE A 604 -11.12 1.60 -10.08
C ILE A 604 -10.04 0.70 -10.74
N LEU A 605 -9.42 1.13 -11.85
CA LEU A 605 -8.36 0.36 -12.51
C LEU A 605 -7.07 0.26 -11.73
N ASP A 606 -6.86 1.11 -10.73
CA ASP A 606 -5.66 1.00 -9.89
C ASP A 606 -5.52 -0.38 -9.27
N GLY A 607 -6.64 -1.01 -8.92
CA GLY A 607 -6.64 -2.35 -8.34
C GLY A 607 -6.20 -3.44 -9.33
N LEU A 608 -6.18 -3.15 -10.64
CA LEU A 608 -5.66 -4.05 -11.67
C LEU A 608 -4.13 -3.93 -11.84
N ILE A 609 -3.51 -2.85 -11.35
CA ILE A 609 -2.05 -2.66 -11.38
C ILE A 609 -1.39 -3.45 -10.24
N ASP A 610 -2.10 -3.66 -9.13
CA ASP A 610 -1.60 -4.47 -8.02
C ASP A 610 -1.22 -5.86 -8.54
N PRO A 611 0.07 -6.28 -8.43
CA PRO A 611 0.52 -7.58 -8.93
C PRO A 611 -0.26 -8.77 -8.35
N ARG A 612 -0.89 -8.60 -7.18
CA ARG A 612 -1.74 -9.62 -6.54
C ARG A 612 -3.09 -9.79 -7.25
N PHE A 613 -3.44 -8.92 -8.20
CA PHE A 613 -4.68 -9.03 -8.96
C PHE A 613 -4.80 -10.39 -9.66
N PHE A 614 -3.74 -10.92 -10.27
CA PHE A 614 -3.76 -12.23 -10.91
C PHE A 614 -3.44 -13.40 -9.97
N GLY A 615 -3.20 -13.11 -8.69
CA GLY A 615 -2.94 -14.11 -7.64
C GLY A 615 -4.21 -14.65 -6.99
N ALA A 616 -4.05 -15.21 -5.79
CA ALA A 616 -5.18 -15.72 -5.00
C ALA A 616 -6.22 -14.62 -4.70
N MET A 617 -7.48 -15.02 -4.62
CA MET A 617 -8.56 -14.14 -4.15
C MET A 617 -8.26 -13.68 -2.72
N PRO A 618 -8.43 -12.38 -2.40
CA PRO A 618 -8.28 -11.91 -1.02
C PRO A 618 -9.34 -12.57 -0.15
N ASP A 619 -8.95 -13.01 1.03
CA ASP A 619 -9.88 -13.57 2.01
C ASP A 619 -10.65 -12.46 2.75
N GLN A 620 -11.61 -12.87 3.59
CA GLN A 620 -12.42 -11.95 4.37
C GLN A 620 -11.58 -11.05 5.28
N ALA A 621 -10.50 -11.56 5.89
CA ALA A 621 -9.66 -10.80 6.80
C ALA A 621 -8.87 -9.71 6.05
N GLU A 622 -8.31 -10.04 4.89
CA GLU A 622 -7.62 -9.09 4.03
C GLU A 622 -8.58 -8.00 3.53
N LEU A 623 -9.79 -8.37 3.09
CA LEU A 623 -10.81 -7.41 2.65
C LEU A 623 -11.22 -6.47 3.79
N SER A 624 -11.44 -6.99 5.00
CA SER A 624 -11.74 -6.18 6.18
C SER A 624 -10.60 -5.23 6.55
N ALA A 625 -9.35 -5.68 6.52
CA ALA A 625 -8.19 -4.84 6.80
C ALA A 625 -8.05 -3.70 5.77
N ARG A 626 -8.22 -4.01 4.48
CA ARG A 626 -8.20 -3.02 3.40
C ARG A 626 -9.32 -2.00 3.53
N LEU A 627 -10.52 -2.46 3.89
CA LEU A 627 -11.67 -1.59 4.13
C LEU A 627 -11.38 -0.64 5.30
N ALA A 628 -10.86 -1.15 6.43
CA ALA A 628 -10.51 -0.33 7.58
C ALA A 628 -9.49 0.76 7.23
N VAL A 629 -8.43 0.42 6.49
CA VAL A 629 -7.42 1.39 6.01
C VAL A 629 -8.03 2.45 5.10
N THR A 630 -8.93 2.04 4.20
CA THR A 630 -9.61 2.97 3.27
C THR A 630 -10.46 3.99 4.02
N LEU A 631 -11.06 3.58 5.14
CA LEU A 631 -11.96 4.39 5.95
C LEU A 631 -11.25 5.21 7.03
N ALA A 632 -10.02 4.85 7.41
CA ALA A 632 -9.27 5.48 8.52
C ALA A 632 -9.14 7.01 8.39
N ASP A 633 -8.87 7.52 7.18
CA ASP A 633 -8.71 8.97 6.96
C ASP A 633 -10.01 9.69 6.58
N ALA A 634 -11.19 9.12 6.85
CA ALA A 634 -12.46 9.81 6.55
C ALA A 634 -12.72 10.89 7.61
N GLY A 635 -12.64 12.17 7.22
CA GLY A 635 -12.82 13.31 8.13
C GLY A 635 -14.29 13.66 8.40
N SER A 636 -15.23 13.08 7.65
CA SER A 636 -16.66 13.31 7.78
C SER A 636 -17.51 12.08 7.45
N TYR A 637 -18.77 12.07 7.89
CA TYR A 637 -19.73 11.00 7.57
C TYR A 637 -20.03 10.89 6.07
N GLU A 638 -20.06 12.01 5.35
CA GLU A 638 -20.26 12.02 3.90
C GLU A 638 -19.06 11.39 3.18
N GLU A 639 -17.84 11.77 3.58
CA GLU A 639 -16.62 11.18 3.03
C GLU A 639 -16.51 9.68 3.33
N PHE A 640 -16.93 9.26 4.53
CA PHE A 640 -17.02 7.85 4.89
C PHE A 640 -17.94 7.09 3.93
N LEU A 641 -19.13 7.63 3.66
CA LEU A 641 -20.09 7.03 2.73
C LEU A 641 -19.55 6.95 1.30
N ASP A 642 -18.82 7.97 0.85
CA ASP A 642 -18.17 8.00 -0.46
C ASP A 642 -17.07 6.93 -0.58
N ARG A 643 -16.19 6.84 0.42
CA ARG A 643 -15.09 5.86 0.47
C ARG A 643 -15.61 4.42 0.52
N LEU A 644 -16.70 4.17 1.24
CA LEU A 644 -17.35 2.86 1.29
C LEU A 644 -17.89 2.43 -0.08
N ARG A 645 -18.52 3.35 -0.82
CA ARG A 645 -19.01 3.12 -2.19
C ARG A 645 -17.88 2.84 -3.16
N LEU A 646 -16.79 3.60 -3.05
CA LEU A 646 -15.61 3.39 -3.87
C LEU A 646 -15.00 2.00 -3.63
N PHE A 647 -14.83 1.60 -2.37
CA PHE A 647 -14.30 0.27 -2.03
C PHE A 647 -15.20 -0.86 -2.54
N GLY A 648 -16.52 -0.73 -2.36
CA GLY A 648 -17.49 -1.71 -2.83
C GLY A 648 -17.46 -1.85 -4.35
N GLN A 649 -17.51 -0.73 -5.08
CA GLN A 649 -17.50 -0.74 -6.55
C GLN A 649 -16.18 -1.23 -7.12
N GLU A 650 -15.06 -0.85 -6.51
CA GLU A 650 -13.75 -1.39 -6.87
C GLU A 650 -13.71 -2.90 -6.67
N SER A 651 -14.12 -3.40 -5.50
CA SER A 651 -14.12 -4.83 -5.20
C SER A 651 -15.00 -5.61 -6.18
N LEU A 652 -16.20 -5.11 -6.48
CA LEU A 652 -17.11 -5.70 -7.46
C LEU A 652 -16.48 -5.76 -8.86
N PHE A 653 -15.82 -4.67 -9.26
CA PHE A 653 -15.15 -4.59 -10.56
C PHE A 653 -13.98 -5.58 -10.66
N LEU A 654 -13.14 -5.68 -9.62
CA LEU A 654 -11.99 -6.60 -9.61
C LEU A 654 -12.45 -8.07 -9.65
N ILE A 655 -13.46 -8.44 -8.85
CA ILE A 655 -14.04 -9.80 -8.86
C ILE A 655 -14.66 -10.09 -10.24
N GLY A 656 -15.45 -9.16 -10.78
CA GLY A 656 -16.06 -9.30 -12.10
C GLY A 656 -15.04 -9.47 -13.21
N THR A 657 -13.96 -8.69 -13.17
CA THR A 657 -12.88 -8.76 -14.16
C THR A 657 -12.14 -10.10 -14.10
N ARG A 658 -11.95 -10.68 -12.90
CA ARG A 658 -11.38 -12.03 -12.73
C ARG A 658 -12.27 -13.15 -13.29
N ILE A 659 -13.59 -13.02 -13.10
CA ILE A 659 -14.57 -13.94 -13.70
C ILE A 659 -14.48 -13.89 -15.23
N LEU A 660 -14.42 -12.69 -15.81
CA LEU A 660 -14.33 -12.50 -17.26
C LEU A 660 -13.02 -13.02 -17.85
N SER A 661 -11.89 -12.81 -17.16
CA SER A 661 -10.60 -13.35 -17.61
C SER A 661 -10.47 -14.87 -17.41
N GLY A 662 -11.38 -15.49 -16.66
CA GLY A 662 -11.33 -16.93 -16.35
C GLY A 662 -10.26 -17.29 -15.31
N THR A 663 -9.76 -16.29 -14.58
CA THR A 663 -8.72 -16.48 -13.55
C THR A 663 -9.28 -17.04 -12.24
N VAL A 664 -10.59 -16.93 -12.02
CA VAL A 664 -11.27 -17.40 -10.80
C VAL A 664 -12.53 -18.18 -11.16
N PRO A 665 -12.75 -19.38 -10.58
CA PRO A 665 -14.02 -20.08 -10.68
C PRO A 665 -15.17 -19.25 -10.10
N THR A 666 -16.30 -19.23 -10.80
CA THR A 666 -17.56 -18.54 -10.45
C THR A 666 -18.08 -18.87 -9.04
N GLN A 667 -17.86 -20.09 -8.55
CA GLN A 667 -18.18 -20.48 -7.17
C GLN A 667 -17.35 -19.71 -6.13
N GLN A 668 -16.04 -19.59 -6.34
CA GLN A 668 -15.17 -18.78 -5.49
C GLN A 668 -15.53 -17.30 -5.56
N ALA A 669 -15.94 -16.82 -6.75
CA ALA A 669 -16.40 -15.46 -6.91
C ALA A 669 -17.69 -15.15 -6.13
N ALA A 670 -18.64 -16.10 -6.04
CA ALA A 670 -19.86 -15.94 -5.26
C ALA A 670 -19.57 -15.74 -3.76
N VAL A 671 -18.64 -16.53 -3.24
CA VAL A 671 -18.14 -16.44 -1.87
C VAL A 671 -17.43 -15.09 -1.66
N ALA A 672 -16.58 -14.66 -2.59
CA ALA A 672 -15.89 -13.38 -2.50
C ALA A 672 -16.85 -12.18 -2.53
N PHE A 673 -17.91 -12.21 -3.35
CA PHE A 673 -18.95 -11.18 -3.32
C PHE A 673 -19.64 -11.12 -1.94
N ALA A 674 -19.91 -12.29 -1.34
CA ALA A 674 -20.47 -12.36 0.01
C ALA A 674 -19.50 -11.83 1.07
N ASP A 675 -18.20 -12.15 1.00
CA ASP A 675 -17.19 -11.65 1.94
C ASP A 675 -17.05 -10.13 1.90
N VAL A 676 -17.08 -9.53 0.69
CA VAL A 676 -17.09 -8.07 0.52
C VAL A 676 -18.34 -7.47 1.18
N ALA A 677 -19.52 -8.00 0.86
CA ALA A 677 -20.77 -7.50 1.41
C ALA A 677 -20.81 -7.64 2.94
N GLU A 678 -20.35 -8.76 3.49
CA GLU A 678 -20.28 -8.99 4.95
C GLU A 678 -19.31 -8.04 5.64
N GLY A 679 -18.11 -7.83 5.09
CA GLY A 679 -17.14 -6.89 5.66
C GLY A 679 -17.68 -5.46 5.69
N ILE A 680 -18.34 -5.04 4.60
CA ILE A 680 -19.04 -3.75 4.51
C ILE A 680 -20.16 -3.68 5.54
N VAL A 681 -21.02 -4.71 5.63
CA VAL A 681 -22.15 -4.72 6.58
C VAL A 681 -21.67 -4.67 8.02
N GLY A 682 -20.63 -5.42 8.38
CA GLY A 682 -20.03 -5.38 9.71
C GLY A 682 -19.50 -3.99 10.07
N THR A 683 -18.83 -3.33 9.12
CA THR A 683 -18.27 -1.99 9.30
C THR A 683 -19.38 -0.93 9.47
N VAL A 684 -20.40 -0.98 8.61
CA VAL A 684 -21.55 -0.07 8.70
C VAL A 684 -22.32 -0.30 10.01
N HIS A 685 -22.51 -1.56 10.42
CA HIS A 685 -23.19 -1.88 11.67
C HIS A 685 -22.45 -1.30 12.89
N GLY A 686 -21.13 -1.43 12.95
CA GLY A 686 -20.30 -0.86 14.01
C GLY A 686 -20.37 0.67 14.06
N LEU A 687 -20.13 1.33 12.92
CA LEU A 687 -20.12 2.79 12.85
C LEU A 687 -21.48 3.41 13.15
N VAL A 688 -22.56 2.87 12.58
CA VAL A 688 -23.91 3.35 12.88
C VAL A 688 -24.22 3.16 14.37
N SER A 689 -23.72 2.09 15.01
CA SER A 689 -23.88 1.88 16.47
C SER A 689 -23.19 2.95 17.30
N GLU A 690 -21.96 3.33 16.96
CA GLU A 690 -21.22 4.38 17.66
C GLU A 690 -21.86 5.77 17.46
N GLN A 691 -22.21 6.11 16.23
CA GLN A 691 -22.85 7.38 15.90
C GLN A 691 -24.24 7.52 16.53
N PHE A 692 -25.02 6.43 16.55
CA PHE A 692 -26.34 6.44 17.16
C PHE A 692 -26.23 6.57 18.68
N ALA A 693 -25.25 5.89 19.29
CA ALA A 693 -24.96 5.99 20.72
C ALA A 693 -24.48 7.40 21.14
N SER A 694 -23.69 8.09 20.31
CA SER A 694 -23.24 9.45 20.63
C SER A 694 -24.38 10.48 20.64
N THR A 695 -25.48 10.20 19.93
CA THR A 695 -26.64 11.11 19.84
C THR A 695 -27.74 10.77 20.85
N TYR A 696 -28.04 9.47 21.02
CA TYR A 696 -29.20 8.99 21.78
C TYR A 696 -28.81 8.21 23.04
N GLY A 697 -27.52 7.98 23.30
CA GLY A 697 -27.03 7.08 24.35
C GLY A 697 -27.21 5.62 23.99
N ARG A 698 -27.02 4.71 24.95
CA ARG A 698 -27.23 3.27 24.82
C ARG A 698 -28.38 2.82 25.72
N VAL A 699 -29.14 1.83 25.26
CA VAL A 699 -30.10 1.10 26.12
C VAL A 699 -29.31 0.07 26.92
N LYS A 700 -29.70 -0.16 28.18
CA LYS A 700 -29.00 -1.10 29.06
C LYS A 700 -29.01 -2.52 28.46
N ASP A 701 -27.83 -3.14 28.49
CA ASP A 701 -27.58 -4.48 27.94
C ASP A 701 -28.04 -4.65 26.47
N GLN A 702 -28.05 -3.56 25.69
CA GLN A 702 -28.43 -3.64 24.28
C GLN A 702 -27.58 -4.61 23.48
N GLN A 703 -28.24 -5.44 22.68
CA GLN A 703 -27.62 -6.34 21.70
C GLN A 703 -28.26 -6.10 20.34
N THR A 704 -27.44 -6.11 19.29
CA THR A 704 -27.90 -6.01 17.90
C THR A 704 -27.23 -7.07 17.05
N ALA A 705 -27.98 -7.59 16.09
CA ALA A 705 -27.52 -8.56 15.12
C ALA A 705 -28.12 -8.29 13.74
N ILE A 706 -27.30 -8.47 12.72
CA ILE A 706 -27.74 -8.50 11.33
C ILE A 706 -27.78 -9.96 10.87
N LEU A 707 -28.99 -10.42 10.56
CA LEU A 707 -29.25 -11.72 9.95
C LEU A 707 -29.35 -11.54 8.44
N ALA A 708 -28.42 -12.15 7.70
CA ALA A 708 -28.46 -12.21 6.26
C ALA A 708 -29.35 -13.35 5.79
N MET A 709 -30.16 -13.07 4.77
CA MET A 709 -31.06 -14.02 4.12
C MET A 709 -30.66 -14.19 2.65
N GLY A 710 -31.41 -15.01 1.91
CA GLY A 710 -31.26 -15.13 0.46
C GLY A 710 -29.83 -15.49 0.02
N LYS A 711 -29.33 -14.82 -1.02
CA LYS A 711 -28.02 -15.11 -1.62
C LYS A 711 -26.84 -14.70 -0.74
N LEU A 712 -27.00 -13.65 0.08
CA LEU A 712 -25.96 -13.26 1.04
C LEU A 712 -25.87 -14.30 2.17
N GLY A 713 -27.01 -14.76 2.66
CA GLY A 713 -27.10 -15.80 3.68
C GLY A 713 -26.45 -17.11 3.22
N SER A 714 -26.79 -17.58 2.00
CA SER A 714 -26.27 -18.81 1.40
C SER A 714 -24.86 -18.69 0.79
N ARG A 715 -24.27 -17.49 0.78
CA ARG A 715 -22.97 -17.15 0.15
C ARG A 715 -22.93 -17.44 -1.35
N GLU A 716 -24.05 -17.22 -2.03
CA GLU A 716 -24.24 -17.42 -3.47
C GLU A 716 -24.48 -16.08 -4.20
N MET A 717 -23.84 -15.01 -3.72
CA MET A 717 -24.01 -13.65 -4.25
C MET A 717 -23.48 -13.50 -5.68
N THR A 718 -24.09 -12.60 -6.42
CA THR A 718 -23.63 -12.12 -7.73
C THR A 718 -23.33 -10.63 -7.69
N ALA A 719 -22.68 -10.10 -8.73
CA ALA A 719 -22.31 -8.68 -8.84
C ALA A 719 -23.48 -7.67 -8.75
N SER A 720 -24.72 -8.16 -8.80
CA SER A 720 -25.94 -7.36 -8.76
C SER A 720 -26.99 -7.95 -7.80
N SER A 721 -26.54 -8.63 -6.75
CA SER A 721 -27.43 -9.10 -5.68
C SER A 721 -27.74 -7.99 -4.69
N ASP A 722 -29.00 -7.96 -4.25
CA ASP A 722 -29.46 -7.09 -3.16
C ASP A 722 -29.02 -7.68 -1.80
N LEU A 723 -29.06 -6.87 -0.75
CA LEU A 723 -28.82 -7.33 0.62
C LEU A 723 -30.16 -7.65 1.30
N ASP A 724 -30.51 -8.93 1.35
CA ASP A 724 -31.66 -9.41 2.12
C ASP A 724 -31.29 -9.47 3.62
N LEU A 725 -31.74 -8.50 4.42
CA LEU A 725 -31.34 -8.34 5.82
C LEU A 725 -32.53 -8.34 6.78
N ILE A 726 -32.31 -8.84 8.00
CA ILE A 726 -33.21 -8.68 9.14
C ILE A 726 -32.38 -8.17 10.32
N LEU A 727 -32.83 -7.10 10.98
CA LEU A 727 -32.22 -6.65 12.22
C LEU A 727 -32.91 -7.33 13.41
N ILE A 728 -32.13 -8.07 14.20
CA ILE A 728 -32.56 -8.66 15.46
C ILE A 728 -31.91 -7.89 16.60
N TYR A 729 -32.67 -7.55 17.64
CA TYR A 729 -32.15 -6.87 18.82
C TYR A 729 -32.66 -7.49 20.12
N ASP A 730 -32.02 -7.13 21.22
CA ASP A 730 -32.45 -7.43 22.59
C ASP A 730 -31.94 -6.34 23.55
N PHE A 731 -32.58 -6.19 24.71
CA PHE A 731 -32.18 -5.24 25.75
C PHE A 731 -32.86 -5.59 27.10
N ASP A 732 -32.44 -4.94 28.19
CA ASP A 732 -33.03 -5.12 29.53
C ASP A 732 -34.41 -4.45 29.65
N ASP A 733 -35.47 -5.23 29.85
CA ASP A 733 -36.85 -4.74 30.00
C ASP A 733 -37.05 -3.84 31.21
N GLU A 734 -36.26 -4.01 32.27
CA GLU A 734 -36.35 -3.20 33.49
C GLU A 734 -35.75 -1.80 33.29
N ALA A 735 -34.97 -1.59 32.23
CA ALA A 735 -34.35 -0.32 31.86
C ALA A 735 -34.39 -0.08 30.34
N PRO A 736 -35.59 0.13 29.78
CA PRO A 736 -35.81 0.13 28.34
C PRO A 736 -35.41 1.44 27.64
N ASP A 737 -35.09 2.48 28.40
CA ASP A 737 -34.79 3.81 27.87
C ASP A 737 -33.28 4.01 27.70
N SER A 738 -32.87 4.70 26.63
CA SER A 738 -31.46 5.00 26.38
C SER A 738 -30.93 6.13 27.26
N ASP A 739 -29.65 6.08 27.61
CA ASP A 739 -29.00 6.96 28.61
C ASP A 739 -28.47 8.31 28.08
N GLY A 740 -28.81 8.69 26.83
CA GLY A 740 -28.32 9.92 26.21
C GLY A 740 -29.22 11.14 26.42
N GLU A 741 -28.72 12.32 26.03
CA GLU A 741 -29.45 13.60 26.15
C GLU A 741 -30.83 13.58 25.46
N ARG A 742 -30.94 12.82 24.37
CA ARG A 742 -32.19 12.57 23.64
C ARG A 742 -32.62 11.12 23.85
N SER A 743 -33.05 10.78 25.06
CA SER A 743 -33.48 9.42 25.37
C SER A 743 -34.58 8.90 24.44
N LEU A 744 -34.48 7.64 24.03
CA LEU A 744 -35.47 6.91 23.24
C LEU A 744 -35.82 5.60 23.95
N HIS A 745 -37.09 5.23 23.88
CA HIS A 745 -37.56 3.94 24.36
C HIS A 745 -37.09 2.81 23.43
N GLY A 746 -36.74 1.64 23.99
CA GLY A 746 -36.01 0.56 23.30
C GLY A 746 -36.52 0.21 21.91
N ALA A 747 -37.81 -0.12 21.75
CA ALA A 747 -38.37 -0.45 20.43
C ALA A 747 -38.24 0.70 19.42
N GLN A 748 -38.41 1.95 19.86
CA GLN A 748 -38.25 3.14 19.01
C GLN A 748 -36.76 3.39 18.68
N TYR A 749 -35.87 3.15 19.64
CA TYR A 749 -34.42 3.23 19.46
C TYR A 749 -33.97 2.31 18.32
N PHE A 750 -34.32 1.02 18.39
CA PHE A 750 -33.90 0.06 17.36
C PHE A 750 -34.60 0.26 16.01
N ALA A 751 -35.85 0.75 15.99
CA ALA A 751 -36.51 1.11 14.73
C ALA A 751 -35.77 2.24 14.00
N ARG A 752 -35.39 3.32 14.71
CA ARG A 752 -34.63 4.44 14.15
C ARG A 752 -33.19 4.04 13.78
N PHE A 753 -32.56 3.22 14.62
CA PHE A 753 -31.24 2.64 14.33
C PHE A 753 -31.26 1.86 13.00
N THR A 754 -32.27 1.02 12.80
CA THR A 754 -32.41 0.24 11.55
C THR A 754 -32.63 1.14 10.34
N GLN A 755 -33.44 2.19 10.46
CA GLN A 755 -33.62 3.16 9.38
C GLN A 755 -32.30 3.86 9.03
N ARG A 756 -31.47 4.20 10.03
CA ARG A 756 -30.15 4.78 9.80
C ARG A 756 -29.21 3.79 9.10
N LEU A 757 -29.24 2.51 9.51
CA LEU A 757 -28.48 1.45 8.88
C LEU A 757 -28.85 1.29 7.39
N ILE A 758 -30.15 1.21 7.08
CA ILE A 758 -30.65 1.12 5.70
C ILE A 758 -30.20 2.35 4.89
N SER A 759 -30.30 3.55 5.46
CA SER A 759 -29.86 4.78 4.80
C SER A 759 -28.37 4.75 4.44
N ALA A 760 -27.50 4.21 5.29
CA ALA A 760 -26.06 4.16 5.01
C ALA A 760 -25.74 3.41 3.68
N PHE A 761 -26.47 2.34 3.38
CA PHE A 761 -26.34 1.57 2.12
C PHE A 761 -27.03 2.25 0.93
N THR A 762 -28.24 2.78 1.15
CA THR A 762 -29.16 3.17 0.08
C THR A 762 -29.06 4.65 -0.34
N THR A 763 -28.49 5.51 0.51
CA THR A 763 -28.31 6.94 0.18
C THR A 763 -27.47 7.07 -1.09
N ARG A 764 -27.89 7.94 -2.01
CA ARG A 764 -27.14 8.22 -3.23
C ARG A 764 -26.09 9.28 -2.94
N THR A 765 -24.83 8.98 -3.24
CA THR A 765 -23.74 9.97 -3.19
C THR A 765 -23.19 10.23 -4.60
N ASN A 766 -22.09 10.98 -4.70
CA ASN A 766 -21.38 11.20 -5.97
C ASN A 766 -20.91 9.89 -6.63
N TYR A 767 -20.73 8.83 -5.84
CA TYR A 767 -20.33 7.50 -6.30
C TYR A 767 -21.52 6.55 -6.48
N GLY A 768 -22.77 7.03 -6.34
CA GLY A 768 -23.98 6.24 -6.54
C GLY A 768 -24.50 5.59 -5.25
N VAL A 769 -25.17 4.45 -5.41
CA VAL A 769 -25.71 3.63 -4.31
C VAL A 769 -24.77 2.44 -4.10
N LEU A 770 -24.57 2.02 -2.85
CA LEU A 770 -23.68 0.91 -2.53
C LEU A 770 -24.36 -0.44 -2.75
N TYR A 771 -25.48 -0.66 -2.06
CA TYR A 771 -26.36 -1.80 -2.23
C TYR A 771 -27.82 -1.37 -2.06
N ASP A 772 -28.71 -2.02 -2.80
CA ASP A 772 -30.12 -2.07 -2.44
C ASP A 772 -30.30 -3.01 -1.26
N VAL A 773 -31.13 -2.61 -0.29
CA VAL A 773 -31.40 -3.39 0.94
C VAL A 773 -32.84 -3.83 0.94
N ASP A 774 -33.06 -5.14 1.05
CA ASP A 774 -34.37 -5.74 1.16
C ASP A 774 -34.63 -6.28 2.57
N MET A 775 -35.64 -5.72 3.24
CA MET A 775 -36.05 -6.11 4.59
C MET A 775 -37.38 -6.88 4.59
N ARG A 776 -37.86 -7.36 3.43
CA ARG A 776 -39.20 -7.97 3.29
C ARG A 776 -39.33 -9.35 3.95
N LEU A 777 -38.23 -10.05 4.20
CA LEU A 777 -38.22 -11.38 4.84
C LEU A 777 -38.30 -11.33 6.37
N ARG A 778 -38.40 -10.14 6.97
CA ARG A 778 -38.61 -10.00 8.42
C ARG A 778 -40.02 -10.45 8.83
N PRO A 779 -40.26 -10.80 10.12
CA PRO A 779 -41.59 -11.15 10.63
C PRO A 779 -42.69 -10.17 10.20
N SER A 780 -43.81 -10.73 9.70
CA SER A 780 -44.95 -9.98 9.14
C SER A 780 -44.62 -9.09 7.93
N GLY A 781 -43.47 -9.29 7.28
CA GLY A 781 -43.05 -8.61 6.07
C GLY A 781 -43.12 -7.08 6.17
N ARG A 782 -43.75 -6.42 5.19
CA ARG A 782 -43.90 -4.96 5.17
C ARG A 782 -44.78 -4.41 6.30
N ALA A 783 -45.70 -5.20 6.84
CA ALA A 783 -46.62 -4.80 7.90
C ALA A 783 -45.98 -4.90 9.30
N GLY A 784 -44.91 -5.68 9.44
CA GLY A 784 -44.17 -5.83 10.70
C GLY A 784 -43.19 -4.70 10.99
N PRO A 785 -42.72 -4.60 12.25
CA PRO A 785 -41.71 -3.62 12.65
C PRO A 785 -40.43 -3.80 11.82
N VAL A 786 -39.69 -2.71 11.59
CA VAL A 786 -38.46 -2.73 10.77
C VAL A 786 -37.31 -3.53 11.43
N ALA A 787 -37.41 -3.76 12.73
CA ALA A 787 -36.52 -4.59 13.53
C ALA A 787 -37.33 -5.48 14.46
N SER A 788 -36.82 -6.67 14.75
CA SER A 788 -37.50 -7.65 15.59
C SER A 788 -36.70 -7.91 16.86
N ARG A 789 -37.39 -7.90 18.00
CA ARG A 789 -36.77 -8.40 19.24
C ARG A 789 -36.60 -9.91 19.15
N LEU A 790 -35.53 -10.47 19.74
CA LEU A 790 -35.24 -11.90 19.66
C LEU A 790 -36.42 -12.79 20.11
N ASP A 791 -37.05 -12.48 21.24
CA ASP A 791 -38.16 -13.28 21.75
C ASP A 791 -39.40 -13.21 20.83
N ALA A 792 -39.68 -12.04 20.27
CA ALA A 792 -40.76 -11.86 19.30
C ALA A 792 -40.47 -12.59 17.98
N PHE A 793 -39.21 -12.58 17.54
CA PHE A 793 -38.77 -13.35 16.37
C PHE A 793 -38.94 -14.86 16.62
N ALA A 794 -38.52 -15.36 17.78
CA ALA A 794 -38.69 -16.76 18.16
C ALA A 794 -40.17 -17.18 18.21
N ALA A 795 -41.02 -16.38 18.87
CA ALA A 795 -42.45 -16.65 18.97
C ALA A 795 -43.14 -16.66 17.59
N TYR A 796 -42.81 -15.69 16.72
CA TYR A 796 -43.35 -15.63 15.36
C TYR A 796 -42.95 -16.87 14.53
N GLN A 797 -41.67 -17.26 14.56
CA GLN A 797 -41.20 -18.46 13.87
C GLN A 797 -41.80 -19.76 14.45
N GLU A 798 -42.24 -19.74 15.71
CA GLU A 798 -42.94 -20.84 16.36
C GLU A 798 -44.41 -20.95 15.94
N GLN A 799 -45.13 -19.84 15.94
CA GLN A 799 -46.60 -19.86 15.97
C GLN A 799 -47.27 -19.32 14.70
N GLU A 800 -46.59 -18.45 13.96
CA GLU A 800 -47.21 -17.67 12.88
C GLU A 800 -46.56 -17.88 11.50
N ALA A 801 -45.28 -18.24 11.46
CA ALA A 801 -44.53 -18.33 10.21
C ALA A 801 -45.02 -19.46 9.30
N TRP A 802 -45.14 -19.15 8.01
CA TRP A 802 -45.55 -20.09 6.97
C TRP A 802 -44.39 -21.01 6.54
N THR A 803 -44.70 -22.14 5.91
CA THR A 803 -43.70 -23.09 5.38
C THR A 803 -42.65 -22.41 4.50
N TRP A 804 -43.04 -21.46 3.64
CA TRP A 804 -42.10 -20.73 2.79
C TRP A 804 -41.12 -19.84 3.56
N GLU A 805 -41.52 -19.29 4.72
CA GLU A 805 -40.62 -18.53 5.58
C GLU A 805 -39.58 -19.44 6.22
N HIS A 806 -39.97 -20.67 6.61
CA HIS A 806 -39.02 -21.68 7.09
C HIS A 806 -38.07 -22.17 6.00
N LEU A 807 -38.53 -22.31 4.75
CA LEU A 807 -37.65 -22.61 3.61
C LEU A 807 -36.61 -21.49 3.43
N ALA A 808 -37.04 -20.22 3.48
CA ALA A 808 -36.12 -19.09 3.42
C ALA A 808 -35.14 -19.07 4.61
N LEU A 809 -35.59 -19.49 5.80
CA LEU A 809 -34.80 -19.55 7.02
C LEU A 809 -33.65 -20.57 6.94
N THR A 810 -33.73 -21.60 6.09
CA THR A 810 -32.61 -22.54 5.86
C THR A 810 -31.35 -21.85 5.34
N ARG A 811 -31.49 -20.67 4.72
CA ARG A 811 -30.38 -19.86 4.21
C ARG A 811 -29.93 -18.75 5.16
N ALA A 812 -30.58 -18.63 6.32
CA ALA A 812 -30.34 -17.54 7.24
C ALA A 812 -28.98 -17.68 7.94
N ARG A 813 -28.21 -16.59 7.99
CA ARG A 813 -26.90 -16.57 8.66
C ARG A 813 -26.67 -15.24 9.37
N VAL A 814 -26.27 -15.30 10.63
CA VAL A 814 -25.89 -14.09 11.37
C VAL A 814 -24.56 -13.62 10.81
N ILE A 815 -24.47 -12.37 10.34
CA ILE A 815 -23.23 -11.85 9.73
C ILE A 815 -22.55 -10.79 10.58
N SER A 816 -23.29 -10.12 11.46
CA SER A 816 -22.72 -9.14 12.39
C SER A 816 -23.48 -9.15 13.70
N ALA A 817 -22.81 -9.56 14.79
CA ALA A 817 -23.35 -9.60 16.16
C ALA A 817 -22.21 -9.93 17.16
N GLN A 818 -22.43 -9.67 18.45
CA GLN A 818 -21.57 -10.23 19.50
C GLN A 818 -21.65 -11.76 19.52
N PRO A 819 -20.55 -12.49 19.83
CA PRO A 819 -20.52 -13.95 19.75
C PRO A 819 -21.64 -14.66 20.55
N ALA A 820 -21.91 -14.22 21.78
CA ALA A 820 -22.96 -14.82 22.60
C ALA A 820 -24.37 -14.61 22.02
N PHE A 821 -24.65 -13.42 21.49
CA PHE A 821 -25.95 -13.09 20.91
C PHE A 821 -26.17 -13.81 19.57
N ARG A 822 -25.12 -13.92 18.75
CA ARG A 822 -25.10 -14.76 17.54
C ARG A 822 -25.54 -16.19 17.86
N SER A 823 -24.91 -16.82 18.87
CA SER A 823 -25.25 -18.19 19.24
C SER A 823 -26.70 -18.35 19.70
N ARG A 824 -27.27 -17.37 20.42
CA ARG A 824 -28.70 -17.38 20.80
C ARG A 824 -29.61 -17.38 19.58
N ILE A 825 -29.34 -16.50 18.60
CA ILE A 825 -30.14 -16.41 17.36
C ILE A 825 -30.04 -17.70 16.55
N GLU A 826 -28.82 -18.22 16.36
CA GLU A 826 -28.58 -19.46 15.61
C GLU A 826 -29.24 -20.67 16.28
N GLN A 827 -29.33 -20.70 17.61
CA GLN A 827 -30.08 -21.72 18.35
C GLN A 827 -31.59 -21.64 18.08
N VAL A 828 -32.18 -20.44 18.06
CA VAL A 828 -33.60 -20.26 17.70
C VAL A 828 -33.86 -20.77 16.29
N ILE A 829 -33.03 -20.37 15.32
CA ILE A 829 -33.15 -20.83 13.93
C ILE A 829 -33.04 -22.36 13.86
N ARG A 830 -32.04 -22.95 14.53
CA ARG A 830 -31.85 -24.41 14.54
C ARG A 830 -33.05 -25.13 15.17
N ALA A 831 -33.62 -24.61 16.26
CA ALA A 831 -34.80 -25.18 16.89
C ALA A 831 -36.01 -25.19 15.94
N VAL A 832 -36.24 -24.09 15.22
CA VAL A 832 -37.30 -23.99 14.20
C VAL A 832 -37.06 -25.00 13.07
N LEU A 833 -35.85 -25.06 12.52
CA LEU A 833 -35.54 -25.94 11.39
C LEU A 833 -35.58 -27.43 11.75
N THR A 834 -35.28 -27.80 12.99
CA THR A 834 -35.25 -29.20 13.47
C THR A 834 -36.58 -29.71 14.04
N ARG A 835 -37.68 -28.98 13.85
CA ARG A 835 -39.02 -29.47 14.23
C ARG A 835 -39.47 -30.66 13.39
N PRO A 836 -40.21 -31.61 13.98
CA PRO A 836 -40.84 -32.69 13.21
C PRO A 836 -41.89 -32.10 12.26
N ARG A 837 -41.88 -32.55 11.00
CA ARG A 837 -42.81 -32.12 9.95
C ARG A 837 -43.32 -33.31 9.16
N ASP A 838 -44.54 -33.22 8.66
CA ASP A 838 -45.09 -34.19 7.73
C ASP A 838 -44.55 -33.94 6.32
N ALA A 839 -43.88 -34.94 5.74
CA ALA A 839 -43.22 -34.82 4.45
C ALA A 839 -44.20 -34.52 3.30
N ALA A 840 -45.44 -35.03 3.36
CA ALA A 840 -46.44 -34.83 2.32
C ALA A 840 -47.01 -33.40 2.35
N ILE A 841 -47.22 -32.85 3.56
CA ILE A 841 -47.67 -31.46 3.72
C ILE A 841 -46.61 -30.50 3.17
N ILE A 842 -45.35 -30.65 3.58
CA ILE A 842 -44.27 -29.77 3.10
C ILE A 842 -44.07 -29.91 1.58
N ALA A 843 -44.17 -31.13 1.03
CA ALA A 843 -44.10 -31.31 -0.42
C ALA A 843 -45.23 -30.57 -1.15
N ASN A 844 -46.46 -30.68 -0.66
CA ASN A 844 -47.62 -29.98 -1.24
C ASN A 844 -47.46 -28.45 -1.17
N ASP A 845 -47.03 -27.92 -0.02
CA ASP A 845 -46.79 -26.48 0.15
C ASP A 845 -45.71 -25.96 -0.82
N VAL A 846 -44.64 -26.72 -1.00
CA VAL A 846 -43.55 -26.38 -1.95
C VAL A 846 -44.06 -26.44 -3.39
N ALA A 847 -44.85 -27.45 -3.75
CA ALA A 847 -45.44 -27.58 -5.08
C ALA A 847 -46.41 -26.43 -5.40
N GLU A 848 -47.32 -26.07 -4.48
CA GLU A 848 -48.25 -24.95 -4.63
C GLU A 848 -47.51 -23.63 -4.80
N MET A 849 -46.50 -23.37 -3.96
CA MET A 849 -45.70 -22.17 -4.07
C MET A 849 -44.93 -22.10 -5.39
N ARG A 850 -44.35 -23.23 -5.85
CA ARG A 850 -43.67 -23.27 -7.14
C ARG A 850 -44.63 -23.02 -8.30
N ARG A 851 -45.87 -23.50 -8.21
CA ARG A 851 -46.94 -23.22 -9.19
C ARG A 851 -47.31 -21.74 -9.20
N ALA A 852 -47.51 -21.12 -8.03
CA ALA A 852 -47.80 -19.70 -7.92
C ALA A 852 -46.67 -18.82 -8.50
N ILE A 853 -45.40 -19.19 -8.27
CA ILE A 853 -44.25 -18.52 -8.88
C ILE A 853 -44.27 -18.66 -10.42
N ALA A 854 -44.63 -19.85 -10.93
CA ALA A 854 -44.76 -20.09 -12.37
C ALA A 854 -45.83 -19.19 -13.00
N GLU A 855 -46.99 -19.06 -12.34
CA GLU A 855 -48.11 -18.22 -12.81
C GLU A 855 -47.74 -16.73 -12.82
N GLU A 856 -46.96 -16.25 -11.84
CA GLU A 856 -46.57 -14.84 -11.75
C GLU A 856 -45.36 -14.47 -12.63
N LYS A 857 -44.35 -15.36 -12.73
CA LYS A 857 -43.06 -15.06 -13.40
C LYS A 857 -42.87 -15.75 -14.75
N GLY A 858 -43.63 -16.81 -15.03
CA GLY A 858 -43.42 -17.71 -16.16
C GLY A 858 -42.31 -18.73 -15.91
N GLU A 859 -42.31 -19.83 -16.67
CA GLU A 859 -41.29 -20.89 -16.56
C GLU A 859 -40.76 -21.46 -17.90
N ASP A 860 -41.21 -20.91 -19.04
CA ASP A 860 -40.87 -21.40 -20.39
C ASP A 860 -39.55 -20.83 -20.94
N ASP A 861 -39.03 -19.75 -20.36
CA ASP A 861 -37.81 -19.10 -20.81
C ASP A 861 -36.56 -19.83 -20.30
N VAL A 862 -35.94 -20.60 -21.17
CA VAL A 862 -34.72 -21.39 -20.90
C VAL A 862 -33.60 -20.56 -20.27
N TRP A 863 -33.48 -19.28 -20.62
CA TRP A 863 -32.42 -18.41 -20.14
C TRP A 863 -32.79 -17.62 -18.88
N ASP A 864 -34.03 -17.71 -18.42
CA ASP A 864 -34.38 -17.37 -17.04
C ASP A 864 -34.00 -18.54 -16.13
N LEU A 865 -32.68 -18.78 -16.01
CA LEU A 865 -32.08 -19.89 -15.26
C LEU A 865 -32.60 -20.00 -13.82
N LYS A 866 -33.14 -18.91 -13.27
CA LYS A 866 -33.74 -18.86 -11.95
C LYS A 866 -35.13 -19.51 -11.94
N TYR A 867 -36.04 -19.06 -12.81
CA TYR A 867 -37.46 -19.43 -12.75
C TYR A 867 -37.90 -20.48 -13.79
N ALA A 868 -37.05 -20.84 -14.74
CA ALA A 868 -37.32 -21.90 -15.71
C ALA A 868 -37.77 -23.21 -15.02
N ALA A 869 -38.59 -24.01 -15.69
CA ALA A 869 -38.91 -25.35 -15.22
C ALA A 869 -37.61 -26.17 -15.12
N GLY A 870 -37.30 -26.69 -13.92
CA GLY A 870 -36.00 -27.33 -13.64
C GLY A 870 -34.82 -26.37 -13.49
N GLY A 871 -35.08 -25.07 -13.30
CA GLY A 871 -34.09 -24.04 -13.01
C GLY A 871 -33.63 -24.03 -11.54
N MET A 872 -32.94 -22.96 -11.13
CA MET A 872 -32.39 -22.84 -9.77
C MET A 872 -33.43 -22.96 -8.66
N VAL A 873 -34.62 -22.37 -8.83
CA VAL A 873 -35.66 -22.41 -7.79
C VAL A 873 -36.10 -23.84 -7.50
N ASP A 874 -36.14 -24.72 -8.50
CA ASP A 874 -36.50 -26.13 -8.29
C ASP A 874 -35.42 -26.85 -7.47
N ILE A 875 -34.14 -26.60 -7.75
CA ILE A 875 -33.01 -27.15 -6.98
C ILE A 875 -33.01 -26.62 -5.54
N ASP A 876 -33.21 -25.31 -5.39
CA ASP A 876 -33.30 -24.63 -4.10
C ASP A 876 -34.41 -25.27 -3.27
N PHE A 877 -35.60 -25.43 -3.84
CA PHE A 877 -36.73 -26.06 -3.18
C PHE A 877 -36.49 -27.52 -2.83
N ILE A 878 -35.83 -28.32 -3.68
CA ILE A 878 -35.43 -29.69 -3.33
C ILE A 878 -34.52 -29.67 -2.09
N ALA A 879 -33.47 -28.85 -2.09
CA ALA A 879 -32.52 -28.77 -0.98
C ALA A 879 -33.19 -28.28 0.32
N GLN A 880 -34.09 -27.29 0.22
CA GLN A 880 -34.81 -26.74 1.38
C GLN A 880 -35.87 -27.71 1.91
N TYR A 881 -36.61 -28.38 1.03
CA TYR A 881 -37.56 -29.44 1.36
C TYR A 881 -36.88 -30.56 2.15
N LEU A 882 -35.79 -31.12 1.61
CA LEU A 882 -35.04 -32.20 2.25
C LEU A 882 -34.55 -31.79 3.64
N GLN A 883 -34.06 -30.56 3.79
CA GLN A 883 -33.66 -30.02 5.08
C GLN A 883 -34.83 -29.93 6.05
N LEU A 884 -35.97 -29.33 5.68
CA LEU A 884 -37.11 -29.17 6.59
C LEU A 884 -37.73 -30.50 7.03
N VAL A 885 -37.76 -31.50 6.14
CA VAL A 885 -38.34 -32.81 6.43
C VAL A 885 -37.42 -33.65 7.31
N HIS A 886 -36.10 -33.63 7.04
CA HIS A 886 -35.16 -34.58 7.66
C HIS A 886 -34.34 -33.99 8.82
N ALA A 887 -34.27 -32.67 8.99
CA ALA A 887 -33.44 -32.04 10.03
C ALA A 887 -33.82 -32.44 11.46
N HIS A 888 -35.08 -32.84 11.71
CA HIS A 888 -35.47 -33.38 13.01
C HIS A 888 -34.72 -34.67 13.38
N GLN A 889 -34.53 -35.57 12.40
CA GLN A 889 -33.91 -36.88 12.60
C GLN A 889 -32.38 -36.82 12.39
N ALA A 890 -31.93 -35.96 11.49
CA ALA A 890 -30.52 -35.80 11.14
C ALA A 890 -30.18 -34.30 11.01
N PRO A 891 -29.96 -33.59 12.12
CA PRO A 891 -29.65 -32.15 12.10
C PRO A 891 -28.43 -31.77 11.25
N ASP A 892 -27.51 -32.71 11.02
CA ASP A 892 -26.32 -32.54 10.17
C ASP A 892 -26.66 -32.36 8.68
N ILE A 893 -27.93 -32.49 8.28
CA ILE A 893 -28.38 -32.13 6.93
C ILE A 893 -28.33 -30.62 6.69
N LEU A 894 -28.47 -29.82 7.76
CA LEU A 894 -28.62 -28.37 7.68
C LEU A 894 -27.34 -27.72 7.15
N HIS A 895 -27.48 -26.95 6.07
CA HIS A 895 -26.43 -26.11 5.54
C HIS A 895 -27.03 -24.96 4.74
N VAL A 896 -26.51 -23.74 4.92
CA VAL A 896 -27.07 -22.54 4.26
C VAL A 896 -26.82 -22.50 2.75
N ASN A 897 -25.73 -23.11 2.30
CA ASN A 897 -25.40 -23.25 0.87
C ASN A 897 -26.10 -24.47 0.25
N THR A 898 -26.72 -24.26 -0.91
CA THR A 898 -27.56 -25.24 -1.61
C THR A 898 -26.81 -26.52 -2.00
N LEU A 899 -25.62 -26.39 -2.61
CA LEU A 899 -24.81 -27.54 -3.02
C LEU A 899 -24.39 -28.39 -1.83
N ALA A 900 -23.93 -27.74 -0.76
CA ALA A 900 -23.55 -28.44 0.47
C ALA A 900 -24.75 -29.10 1.17
N ALA A 901 -25.95 -28.50 1.10
CA ALA A 901 -27.18 -29.13 1.60
C ALA A 901 -27.54 -30.40 0.81
N LEU A 902 -27.41 -30.38 -0.53
CA LEU A 902 -27.58 -31.57 -1.37
C LEU A 902 -26.52 -32.64 -1.08
N ASP A 903 -25.27 -32.23 -0.85
CA ASP A 903 -24.18 -33.14 -0.46
C ASP A 903 -24.46 -33.82 0.87
N ASN A 904 -24.93 -33.07 1.87
CA ASN A 904 -25.33 -33.61 3.15
C ASN A 904 -26.52 -34.56 3.02
N ALA A 905 -27.56 -34.19 2.24
CA ALA A 905 -28.72 -35.05 2.02
C ALA A 905 -28.32 -36.38 1.35
N THR A 906 -27.39 -36.34 0.39
CA THR A 906 -26.85 -37.54 -0.27
C THR A 906 -26.05 -38.41 0.69
N ARG A 907 -25.12 -37.79 1.43
CA ARG A 907 -24.28 -38.48 2.43
C ARG A 907 -25.11 -39.16 3.52
N LEU A 908 -26.21 -38.56 3.91
CA LEU A 908 -27.13 -39.08 4.93
C LEU A 908 -28.17 -40.07 4.38
N GLY A 909 -28.21 -40.28 3.05
CA GLY A 909 -29.11 -41.23 2.40
C GLY A 909 -30.54 -40.73 2.16
N PHE A 910 -30.79 -39.42 2.29
CA PHE A 910 -32.09 -38.81 2.01
C PHE A 910 -32.26 -38.39 0.54
N LEU A 911 -31.15 -38.30 -0.20
CA LEU A 911 -31.14 -38.07 -1.65
C LEU A 911 -30.39 -39.23 -2.32
N ALA A 912 -30.99 -39.82 -3.36
CA ALA A 912 -30.35 -40.90 -4.10
C ALA A 912 -29.11 -40.37 -4.84
N GLN A 913 -28.04 -41.19 -4.91
CA GLN A 913 -26.80 -40.78 -5.59
C GLN A 913 -27.05 -40.38 -7.05
N ALA A 914 -27.92 -41.10 -7.77
CA ALA A 914 -28.28 -40.79 -9.14
C ALA A 914 -28.92 -39.40 -9.29
N ASP A 915 -29.70 -38.96 -8.31
CA ASP A 915 -30.32 -37.62 -8.32
C ASP A 915 -29.29 -36.54 -8.02
N ALA A 916 -28.39 -36.81 -7.08
CA ALA A 916 -27.29 -35.91 -6.75
C ALA A 916 -26.33 -35.71 -7.93
N ASP A 917 -26.10 -36.75 -8.73
CA ASP A 917 -25.25 -36.71 -9.94
C ASP A 917 -25.83 -35.82 -11.05
N VAL A 918 -27.14 -35.53 -11.01
CA VAL A 918 -27.81 -34.54 -11.88
C VAL A 918 -27.87 -33.16 -11.22
N LEU A 919 -28.30 -33.09 -9.96
CA LEU A 919 -28.55 -31.81 -9.28
C LEU A 919 -27.26 -31.00 -9.03
N ARG A 920 -26.13 -31.67 -8.71
CA ARG A 920 -24.86 -30.96 -8.43
C ARG A 920 -24.31 -30.28 -9.68
N PRO A 921 -24.14 -30.96 -10.84
CA PRO A 921 -23.69 -30.28 -12.05
C PRO A 921 -24.68 -29.23 -12.53
N ALA A 922 -25.99 -29.47 -12.39
CA ALA A 922 -27.02 -28.49 -12.75
C ALA A 922 -26.90 -27.19 -11.94
N ALA A 923 -26.80 -27.29 -10.61
CA ALA A 923 -26.63 -26.14 -9.74
C ALA A 923 -25.37 -25.34 -10.07
N ARG A 924 -24.25 -26.03 -10.33
CA ARG A 924 -22.99 -25.40 -10.77
C ARG A 924 -23.16 -24.68 -12.09
N LEU A 925 -23.69 -25.36 -13.11
CA LEU A 925 -23.92 -24.80 -14.44
C LEU A 925 -24.77 -23.53 -14.36
N TYR A 926 -25.91 -23.59 -13.66
CA TYR A 926 -26.79 -22.43 -13.56
C TYR A 926 -26.11 -21.27 -12.82
N GLN A 927 -25.39 -21.56 -11.73
CA GLN A 927 -24.68 -20.55 -10.96
C GLN A 927 -23.59 -19.87 -11.80
N ASP A 928 -22.82 -20.66 -12.53
CA ASP A 928 -21.72 -20.20 -13.38
C ASP A 928 -22.24 -19.27 -14.49
N LEU A 929 -23.29 -19.70 -15.21
CA LEU A 929 -23.93 -18.89 -16.23
C LEU A 929 -24.60 -17.64 -15.65
N THR A 930 -25.25 -17.75 -14.49
CA THR A 930 -25.90 -16.60 -13.85
C THR A 930 -24.90 -15.55 -13.37
N GLN A 931 -23.70 -15.95 -12.93
CA GLN A 931 -22.64 -15.00 -12.61
C GLN A 931 -22.28 -14.15 -13.83
N ILE A 932 -22.07 -14.80 -14.98
CA ILE A 932 -21.78 -14.09 -16.24
C ILE A 932 -22.94 -13.18 -16.63
N LEU A 933 -24.16 -13.69 -16.67
CA LEU A 933 -25.33 -12.91 -17.09
C LEU A 933 -25.57 -11.71 -16.17
N ARG A 934 -25.47 -11.87 -14.85
CA ARG A 934 -25.68 -10.78 -13.88
C ARG A 934 -24.55 -9.76 -13.86
N LEU A 935 -23.38 -10.11 -14.39
CA LEU A 935 -22.25 -9.22 -14.57
C LEU A 935 -22.34 -8.45 -15.89
N CYS A 936 -22.75 -9.13 -16.96
CA CYS A 936 -22.67 -8.63 -18.33
C CYS A 936 -23.95 -7.95 -18.82
N VAL A 937 -25.12 -8.36 -18.34
CA VAL A 937 -26.42 -7.95 -18.91
C VAL A 937 -27.26 -7.23 -17.85
N SER A 938 -27.88 -6.12 -18.24
CA SER A 938 -28.81 -5.36 -17.40
C SER A 938 -30.28 -5.76 -17.58
N GLU A 939 -30.60 -6.39 -18.71
CA GLU A 939 -31.95 -6.84 -19.08
C GLU A 939 -32.01 -8.37 -19.26
N LYS A 940 -33.16 -8.90 -19.69
CA LYS A 940 -33.30 -10.33 -20.02
C LYS A 940 -32.32 -10.70 -21.14
N PHE A 941 -31.58 -11.77 -20.94
CA PHE A 941 -30.63 -12.27 -21.93
C PHE A 941 -31.35 -12.86 -23.13
N LYS A 942 -30.99 -12.41 -24.33
CA LYS A 942 -31.49 -12.93 -25.61
C LYS A 942 -30.29 -13.31 -26.48
N PRO A 943 -30.08 -14.60 -26.78
CA PRO A 943 -28.93 -15.05 -27.57
C PRO A 943 -28.82 -14.36 -28.94
N GLU A 944 -29.96 -14.14 -29.59
CA GLU A 944 -30.06 -13.57 -30.95
C GLU A 944 -29.51 -12.14 -31.05
N THR A 945 -29.52 -11.41 -29.94
CA THR A 945 -29.07 -10.02 -29.85
C THR A 945 -27.81 -9.86 -29.00
N ALA A 946 -27.28 -10.96 -28.45
CA ALA A 946 -26.08 -10.95 -27.65
C ALA A 946 -24.84 -10.82 -28.54
N GLY A 947 -23.84 -10.07 -28.07
CA GLY A 947 -22.55 -9.97 -28.78
C GLY A 947 -21.73 -11.25 -28.66
N ASP A 948 -20.91 -11.52 -29.68
CA ASP A 948 -20.06 -12.73 -29.77
C ASP A 948 -19.13 -12.89 -28.55
N ASP A 949 -18.65 -11.80 -27.96
CA ASP A 949 -17.83 -11.81 -26.74
C ASP A 949 -18.57 -12.43 -25.55
N LEU A 950 -19.83 -12.03 -25.32
CA LEU A 950 -20.66 -12.56 -24.24
C LEU A 950 -20.98 -14.04 -24.47
N LEU A 951 -21.32 -14.41 -25.71
CA LEU A 951 -21.59 -15.81 -26.06
C LEU A 951 -20.35 -16.70 -25.79
N ARG A 952 -19.15 -16.23 -26.12
CA ARG A 952 -17.90 -16.95 -25.82
C ARG A 952 -17.66 -17.12 -24.31
N VAL A 953 -17.87 -16.07 -23.53
CA VAL A 953 -17.73 -16.15 -22.06
C VAL A 953 -18.75 -17.13 -21.48
N MET A 954 -19.99 -17.16 -21.99
CA MET A 954 -21.02 -18.12 -21.60
C MET A 954 -20.64 -19.56 -21.96
N VAL A 955 -20.13 -19.79 -23.16
CA VAL A 955 -19.65 -21.12 -23.62
C VAL A 955 -18.53 -21.65 -22.74
N ARG A 956 -17.56 -20.79 -22.40
CA ARG A 956 -16.48 -21.13 -21.46
C ARG A 956 -17.02 -21.43 -20.06
N ALA A 957 -17.93 -20.60 -19.54
CA ALA A 957 -18.51 -20.79 -18.21
C ALA A 957 -19.36 -22.06 -18.11
N GLY A 958 -20.02 -22.45 -19.19
CA GLY A 958 -20.81 -23.69 -19.26
C GLY A 958 -20.04 -24.92 -19.72
N ASP A 959 -18.71 -24.83 -19.88
CA ASP A 959 -17.83 -25.91 -20.35
C ASP A 959 -18.39 -26.63 -21.59
N ALA A 960 -18.71 -25.84 -22.62
CA ALA A 960 -19.29 -26.30 -23.87
C ALA A 960 -18.38 -25.98 -25.06
N PRO A 961 -18.46 -26.72 -26.18
CA PRO A 961 -17.65 -26.43 -27.37
C PRO A 961 -18.14 -25.19 -28.14
N ASP A 962 -19.44 -24.92 -28.10
CA ASP A 962 -20.10 -23.81 -28.78
C ASP A 962 -21.43 -23.45 -28.10
N PHE A 963 -22.04 -22.33 -28.50
CA PHE A 963 -23.25 -21.83 -27.84
C PHE A 963 -24.49 -22.69 -28.11
N SER A 964 -24.58 -23.34 -29.27
CA SER A 964 -25.70 -24.24 -29.57
C SER A 964 -25.66 -25.49 -28.69
N SER A 965 -24.46 -26.03 -28.48
CA SER A 965 -24.20 -27.12 -27.54
C SER A 965 -24.49 -26.73 -26.10
N LEU A 966 -24.12 -25.51 -25.68
CA LEU A 966 -24.48 -24.97 -24.37
C LEU A 966 -26.00 -24.89 -24.18
N GLN A 967 -26.72 -24.34 -25.17
CA GLN A 967 -28.17 -24.20 -25.09
C GLN A 967 -28.89 -25.56 -25.01
N ALA A 968 -28.40 -26.56 -25.76
CA ALA A 968 -28.92 -27.94 -25.68
C ALA A 968 -28.69 -28.53 -24.29
N ARG A 969 -27.47 -28.40 -23.74
CA ARG A 969 -27.13 -28.86 -22.39
C ARG A 969 -28.01 -28.23 -21.32
N VAL A 970 -28.27 -26.91 -21.39
CA VAL A 970 -29.14 -26.23 -20.42
C VAL A 970 -30.56 -26.81 -20.47
N LYS A 971 -31.13 -27.02 -21.66
CA LYS A 971 -32.49 -27.59 -21.82
C LYS A 971 -32.59 -29.03 -21.30
N GLU A 972 -31.59 -29.86 -21.60
CA GLU A 972 -31.52 -31.24 -21.13
C GLU A 972 -31.44 -31.28 -19.60
N THR A 973 -30.52 -30.49 -19.04
CA THR A 973 -30.37 -30.34 -17.58
C THR A 973 -31.67 -29.88 -16.91
N GLN A 974 -32.36 -28.87 -17.48
CA GLN A 974 -33.65 -28.39 -16.98
C GLN A 974 -34.71 -29.50 -16.98
N THR A 975 -34.75 -30.31 -18.03
CA THR A 975 -35.70 -31.44 -18.13
C THR A 975 -35.44 -32.48 -17.05
N GLU A 976 -34.18 -32.86 -16.83
CA GLU A 976 -33.79 -33.84 -15.81
C GLU A 976 -34.05 -33.32 -14.39
N VAL A 977 -33.69 -32.07 -14.10
CA VAL A 977 -33.98 -31.44 -12.79
C VAL A 977 -35.47 -31.38 -12.54
N ARG A 978 -36.28 -31.01 -13.54
CA ARG A 978 -37.74 -30.96 -13.40
C ARG A 978 -38.34 -32.33 -13.12
N ALA A 979 -37.82 -33.38 -13.75
CA ALA A 979 -38.25 -34.76 -13.48
C ALA A 979 -37.95 -35.17 -12.02
N ILE A 980 -36.77 -34.79 -11.49
CA ILE A 980 -36.41 -35.03 -10.08
C ILE A 980 -37.33 -34.23 -9.15
N PHE A 981 -37.55 -32.94 -9.43
CA PHE A 981 -38.46 -32.09 -8.66
C PHE A 981 -39.86 -32.71 -8.56
N ASN A 982 -40.43 -33.12 -9.70
CA ASN A 982 -41.76 -33.73 -9.73
C ASN A 982 -41.80 -35.07 -8.97
N ARG A 983 -40.75 -35.89 -9.03
CA ARG A 983 -40.72 -37.16 -8.28
C ARG A 983 -40.59 -36.95 -6.77
N LEU A 984 -39.79 -35.99 -6.32
CA LEU A 984 -39.55 -35.75 -4.90
C LEU A 984 -40.68 -34.94 -4.23
N ILE A 985 -41.32 -34.04 -4.99
CA ILE A 985 -42.23 -33.01 -4.45
C ILE A 985 -43.61 -33.09 -5.08
N GLY A 986 -43.71 -33.48 -6.36
CA GLY A 986 -44.92 -33.32 -7.19
C GLY A 986 -46.12 -34.18 -6.80
N GLY A 987 -45.94 -35.27 -6.05
CA GLY A 987 -47.00 -36.25 -5.78
C GLY A 987 -47.46 -36.97 -7.06
N GLU A 988 -47.83 -38.24 -6.96
CA GLU A 988 -48.53 -38.90 -8.08
C GLU A 988 -49.89 -38.21 -8.26
N GLU A 989 -50.13 -37.64 -9.45
CA GLU A 989 -51.49 -37.24 -9.86
C GLU A 989 -52.41 -38.46 -9.66
N SER A 990 -53.28 -38.38 -8.65
CA SER A 990 -54.30 -39.39 -8.36
C SER A 990 -55.55 -39.14 -9.20
#